data_AF-A0A8T2CL61-F1
#
_entry.id   AF-A0A8T2CL61-F1
#
_cell.length_a   1.000
_cell.length_b   1.000
_cell.length_c   1.000
_cell.angle_alpha   90.00
_cell.angle_beta   90.00
_cell.angle_gamma   90.00
#
_symmetry.space_group_name_H-M   'P 1'
#
loop_
_entity.id
_entity.type
_entity.pdbx_description
1 polymer ?
#
loop_
_entity_poly.entity_id
_entity_poly.type
_entity_poly.pdbx_seq_one_letter_code
_entity_poly.pdbx_strand_id
1 'polypeptide(L)'
;MMPTYMGFWIYVRSVDLETQKVIDAANAEYDLSKFDGGGTSKSRKRPSIDIDDDDDVENDIDKGKTSAPEPKKRKQYADYWEHFTVIMKTGKTGKSEERAQCNHCKADYAYNPHKNGTKSYNRHMEKCKVKLRNVDIGKMMVNSEARLQARKIDHMVFREMVAKCIIQHGLPFAYVEYERVRLVWKYLNADVKFISRNTAATDVYKFYENETENLKRELAHLLGRISFTSDLWTAITQEGYMCLTAHYVDRNWKLNNKIIAFCAFPPPHTGMHVAMEILQKWKDWGIEKKCSPSPHILNIIVQIELKDIGPTLHKIRESIKYVQASEKREILFAKCVEAKDDGDLDFGCMTKTPILVAICLMLALNIAAETKVHIVYLGERQHDDPDYVTESHHQMLWSILGSKEAAHDSMVYSYRHGFSAFAAKLTDSQVIQLSELPEVFHVIRDRFYELQTTRTWDYLKHTSRHPKNLLNQTNMGDKVIIGVVDSGIWPESESFSDNGLGPIPKRWKGSCVSKQSFNGSTVCNRKLIGAKYFISGLIGGADESNWNTTENPEYVSPRDFNGHGTHVAATAAGSFVADASYLALGRGTARGGAPRARIAMYKACWHLASIGTATCSAADMLKAIDEAIHDGVDVLSISTSFPIPLFPEVDARDAMAVGAFHAVAKGIPVVCSGGNAGPASQTVTNTAPWIITVAATTQDRSFPTLITLGNNITIVGQALYQGPDMDFTGLVYPEGPGTSNETFSGVCEDLAKNPARIIKEKIVLCFTKSTDYGTVIQAASDVFNLDGYGVIVARNPGYQINPCDGFPCLAVDYELGTDILFYIRSTRSPVAKIQPTRTLVGLPVATKVATFSSRGPSSISPAILKPDIAAPGVNILAATSPNDTFYDRGFAMKSGTSMSTPVVAGIVALLKSLHPHWSPAAIRSAIVTTAWRTDPSGEPIFADGSNRKLADPFDYGGGVVNSEKAAKPGLVYDMGVNDYVLYLCSVGYTDSSITRLVRKKTVCANPKPSVLDLNLPSITIPNLAKEVTITRTVTNVGPVGSVYKAVIEAPVGVNVTVTPRTLVFNTKTRKLSFKVRVITNHRVNTGYYFGSLTWTDSVHNVVIPVSVRTQILQRYYDEN
;
A
#
# COMPACT_ATOMS: atom_id res chain seq x y z
N MET A 1 18.53 13.27 34.99
CA MET A 1 18.50 11.81 34.75
C MET A 1 17.41 11.52 33.71
N MET A 2 17.79 11.61 32.43
CA MET A 2 17.03 11.13 31.25
C MET A 2 17.16 9.59 31.17
N PRO A 3 16.30 8.82 30.43
CA PRO A 3 15.47 9.23 29.30
C PRO A 3 14.04 8.65 29.25
N THR A 4 13.11 9.36 28.62
CA THR A 4 11.92 8.83 27.93
C THR A 4 11.33 9.98 27.11
N TYR A 5 10.74 9.66 25.96
CA TYR A 5 10.04 10.52 24.97
C TYR A 5 10.81 10.76 23.67
N MET A 6 10.67 9.81 22.76
CA MET A 6 10.37 10.10 21.35
C MET A 6 9.66 8.89 20.74
N GLY A 7 8.34 9.01 20.62
CA GLY A 7 7.50 8.15 19.81
C GLY A 7 6.58 9.05 19.01
N PHE A 8 6.34 8.66 17.75
CA PHE A 8 5.47 9.25 16.70
C PHE A 8 6.14 10.10 15.60
N TRP A 9 6.24 9.46 14.42
CA TRP A 9 5.89 9.88 13.04
C TRP A 9 6.91 9.43 11.94
N ILE A 10 6.37 8.86 10.84
CA ILE A 10 7.01 8.25 9.64
C ILE A 10 6.27 8.86 8.42
N TYR A 11 6.88 9.32 7.31
CA TYR A 11 7.32 8.62 6.07
C TYR A 11 7.96 9.65 5.12
N VAL A 12 9.14 9.45 4.51
CA VAL A 12 9.35 8.72 3.24
C VAL A 12 10.73 8.01 3.19
N ARG A 13 10.69 6.75 2.71
CA ARG A 13 11.77 5.86 2.20
C ARG A 13 12.84 5.35 3.18
N SER A 14 12.75 4.04 3.39
CA SER A 14 13.79 3.16 3.92
C SER A 14 15.12 3.34 3.16
N VAL A 15 16.16 3.73 3.93
CA VAL A 15 17.59 3.34 3.86
C VAL A 15 18.47 4.27 4.73
N ASP A 16 17.94 5.33 5.36
CA ASP A 16 18.80 6.32 6.05
C ASP A 16 18.54 6.56 7.56
N LEU A 17 17.85 5.63 8.22
CA LEU A 17 17.66 5.66 9.69
C LEU A 17 18.95 5.36 10.49
N GLU A 18 19.97 4.76 9.86
CA GLU A 18 21.23 4.41 10.53
C GLU A 18 22.14 5.65 10.72
N THR A 19 22.08 6.65 9.84
CA THR A 19 22.95 7.84 9.91
C THR A 19 22.39 8.90 10.87
N GLN A 20 21.08 9.15 10.86
CA GLN A 20 20.43 10.12 11.76
C GLN A 20 20.59 9.74 13.24
N LYS A 21 20.40 8.45 13.57
CA LYS A 21 20.50 7.95 14.95
C LYS A 21 21.91 8.01 15.52
N VAL A 22 22.94 7.95 14.67
CA VAL A 22 24.34 8.06 15.09
C VAL A 22 24.72 9.51 15.38
N ILE A 23 24.16 10.46 14.63
CA ILE A 23 24.41 11.89 14.84
C ILE A 23 23.67 12.41 16.08
N ASP A 24 22.42 11.96 16.32
CA ASP A 24 21.66 12.30 17.53
C ASP A 24 22.33 11.77 18.81
N ALA A 25 23.05 10.64 18.71
CA ALA A 25 23.81 10.06 19.82
C ALA A 25 25.18 10.73 20.05
N ALA A 26 25.79 11.32 19.02
CA ALA A 26 27.07 12.03 19.11
C ALA A 26 26.90 13.47 19.64
N ASN A 27 25.79 14.13 19.32
CA ASN A 27 25.53 15.51 19.76
C ASN A 27 25.06 15.62 21.22
N ALA A 28 24.73 14.51 21.88
CA ALA A 28 24.32 14.49 23.29
C ALA A 28 25.47 14.64 24.31
N GLU A 29 26.73 14.80 23.88
CA GLU A 29 27.91 14.86 24.77
C GLU A 29 28.83 16.09 24.57
N TYR A 30 28.41 17.13 23.86
CA TYR A 30 29.17 18.39 23.75
C TYR A 30 28.40 19.60 24.31
N ASP A 31 28.38 19.71 25.64
CA ASP A 31 28.05 20.96 26.34
C ASP A 31 29.28 21.40 27.16
N LEU A 32 30.11 22.25 26.55
CA LEU A 32 31.19 22.97 27.20
C LEU A 32 30.79 24.45 27.27
N SER A 33 30.09 24.85 28.32
CA SER A 33 30.40 26.07 29.09
C SER A 33 29.33 26.39 30.13
N LYS A 34 29.51 25.90 31.36
CA LYS A 34 29.12 26.60 32.60
C LYS A 34 29.68 25.84 33.80
N PHE A 35 30.85 26.29 34.29
CA PHE A 35 31.11 26.57 35.70
C PHE A 35 32.55 27.09 35.79
N ASP A 36 32.70 28.40 35.71
CA ASP A 36 33.91 29.09 36.14
C ASP A 36 33.85 29.27 37.66
N GLY A 37 34.96 28.91 38.30
CA GLY A 37 35.55 29.75 39.35
C GLY A 37 35.18 29.46 40.80
N GLY A 38 36.13 28.84 41.50
CA GLY A 38 36.35 29.03 42.94
C GLY A 38 36.30 27.72 43.73
N GLY A 39 37.36 27.26 44.38
CA GLY A 39 38.66 27.85 44.64
C GLY A 39 39.44 26.91 45.55
N THR A 40 40.64 26.57 45.09
CA THR A 40 41.90 26.52 45.85
C THR A 40 42.05 25.73 47.15
N SER A 41 43.03 24.82 47.06
CA SER A 41 44.17 24.67 47.98
C SER A 41 44.15 23.45 48.91
N LYS A 42 45.04 22.50 48.65
CA LYS A 42 46.35 22.33 49.34
C LYS A 42 46.93 20.97 48.95
N SER A 43 48.15 20.95 48.40
CA SER A 43 49.41 20.54 49.07
C SER A 43 49.47 19.03 49.37
N ARG A 44 50.53 18.27 49.16
CA ARG A 44 51.97 18.54 49.13
C ARG A 44 52.64 17.19 48.75
N LYS A 45 53.81 17.24 48.08
CA LYS A 45 54.86 16.19 47.99
C LYS A 45 54.47 14.77 47.53
N ARG A 46 55.12 14.31 46.46
CA ARG A 46 56.03 13.14 46.50
C ARG A 46 56.98 13.15 45.28
N PRO A 47 58.31 13.04 45.50
CA PRO A 47 59.31 12.69 44.49
C PRO A 47 59.65 11.18 44.54
N SER A 48 60.62 10.80 43.69
CA SER A 48 61.55 9.65 43.73
C SER A 48 61.06 8.34 43.09
N ILE A 49 61.63 7.93 41.92
CA ILE A 49 62.87 7.09 41.74
C ILE A 49 62.46 5.60 41.76
N ASP A 50 62.90 4.65 40.93
CA ASP A 50 63.78 4.48 39.75
C ASP A 50 63.23 3.18 39.08
N ILE A 51 63.20 2.98 37.76
CA ILE A 51 64.24 2.58 36.80
C ILE A 51 65.11 1.39 37.24
N ASP A 52 65.38 0.54 36.25
CA ASP A 52 66.22 -0.66 36.14
C ASP A 52 65.43 -1.98 36.15
N ASP A 53 65.67 -2.97 35.30
CA ASP A 53 66.17 -3.15 33.92
C ASP A 53 66.50 -4.66 33.82
N ASP A 54 66.41 -5.21 32.61
CA ASP A 54 67.32 -6.24 32.06
C ASP A 54 66.81 -6.62 30.65
N ASP A 55 67.25 -5.88 29.62
CA ASP A 55 68.26 -6.23 28.59
C ASP A 55 68.44 -7.72 28.20
N ASP A 56 68.87 -8.17 27.01
CA ASP A 56 69.30 -7.64 25.69
C ASP A 56 69.32 -8.88 24.73
N VAL A 57 69.39 -8.86 23.38
CA VAL A 57 70.55 -8.49 22.52
C VAL A 57 70.13 -8.43 21.03
N GLU A 58 70.54 -7.34 20.36
CA GLU A 58 71.00 -7.08 18.97
C GLU A 58 70.53 -7.87 17.72
N ASN A 59 70.13 -7.16 16.64
CA ASN A 59 71.02 -6.80 15.51
C ASN A 59 70.33 -6.08 14.32
N ASP A 60 70.91 -4.93 13.95
CA ASP A 60 71.23 -4.36 12.61
C ASP A 60 70.20 -4.16 11.45
N ILE A 61 69.69 -2.92 11.38
CA ILE A 61 69.92 -1.82 10.39
C ILE A 61 70.48 -2.17 8.98
N ASP A 62 69.76 -1.83 7.88
CA ASP A 62 70.01 -0.64 7.00
C ASP A 62 69.41 -0.75 5.56
N LYS A 63 69.05 0.41 5.00
CA LYS A 63 68.78 0.82 3.58
C LYS A 63 67.57 0.18 2.88
N GLY A 64 66.70 0.89 2.16
CA GLY A 64 66.68 2.26 1.64
C GLY A 64 65.93 2.25 0.30
N LYS A 65 65.00 3.22 0.11
CA LYS A 65 64.77 4.11 -1.06
C LYS A 65 65.01 3.52 -2.48
N THR A 66 64.26 3.77 -3.56
CA THR A 66 63.27 4.79 -3.96
C THR A 66 62.78 4.46 -5.39
N SER A 67 61.60 4.99 -5.75
CA SER A 67 61.15 5.45 -7.08
C SER A 67 61.13 4.51 -8.31
N ALA A 68 59.90 4.14 -8.70
CA ALA A 68 59.24 4.34 -10.01
C ALA A 68 59.81 3.64 -11.29
N PRO A 69 59.05 3.58 -12.41
CA PRO A 69 57.79 2.84 -12.58
C PRO A 69 57.74 2.03 -13.91
N GLU A 70 57.08 0.86 -13.95
CA GLU A 70 56.60 0.16 -15.19
C GLU A 70 55.94 -1.21 -14.80
N PRO A 71 55.20 -1.94 -15.65
CA PRO A 71 54.18 -1.55 -16.63
C PRO A 71 52.82 -2.30 -16.39
N LYS A 72 51.81 -1.92 -17.17
CA LYS A 72 50.45 -2.47 -17.23
C LYS A 72 50.42 -4.00 -17.48
N LYS A 73 49.54 -4.72 -16.78
CA LYS A 73 49.08 -6.08 -17.14
C LYS A 73 47.56 -6.08 -17.31
N ARG A 74 47.14 -6.37 -18.55
CA ARG A 74 45.76 -6.52 -19.04
C ARG A 74 44.90 -7.47 -18.19
N LYS A 75 43.62 -7.11 -18.01
CA LYS A 75 42.57 -7.83 -17.25
C LYS A 75 42.39 -9.30 -17.67
N GLN A 76 42.36 -10.23 -16.71
CA GLN A 76 42.00 -11.64 -16.95
C GLN A 76 40.53 -11.93 -16.62
N TYR A 77 39.79 -12.32 -17.67
CA TYR A 77 38.47 -12.93 -17.63
C TYR A 77 38.59 -14.43 -17.35
N ALA A 78 38.06 -14.91 -16.22
CA ALA A 78 37.45 -16.24 -16.02
C ALA A 78 37.11 -16.46 -14.53
N ASP A 79 35.89 -16.94 -14.23
CA ASP A 79 35.33 -17.11 -12.87
C ASP A 79 36.22 -17.87 -11.87
N TYR A 80 37.17 -18.71 -12.31
CA TYR A 80 38.03 -19.47 -11.40
C TYR A 80 39.08 -18.62 -10.68
N TRP A 81 39.43 -17.42 -11.19
CA TRP A 81 40.42 -16.54 -10.53
C TRP A 81 39.94 -15.99 -9.18
N GLU A 82 38.64 -16.01 -8.89
CA GLU A 82 38.11 -15.70 -7.55
C GLU A 82 38.62 -16.67 -6.46
N HIS A 83 39.17 -17.83 -6.86
CA HIS A 83 39.61 -18.88 -5.96
C HIS A 83 41.11 -19.14 -5.98
N PHE A 84 41.90 -18.36 -6.74
CA PHE A 84 43.35 -18.50 -6.80
C PHE A 84 44.06 -17.15 -6.73
N THR A 85 45.15 -17.08 -5.97
CA THR A 85 46.01 -15.89 -5.86
C THR A 85 47.37 -16.19 -6.47
N VAL A 86 47.90 -15.26 -7.26
CA VAL A 86 49.26 -15.39 -7.80
C VAL A 86 50.26 -14.97 -6.72
N ILE A 87 51.20 -15.86 -6.41
CA ILE A 87 52.25 -15.63 -5.43
C ILE A 87 53.62 -15.86 -6.08
N MET A 88 54.63 -15.12 -5.63
CA MET A 88 56.02 -15.39 -5.98
C MET A 88 56.59 -16.43 -5.02
N LYS A 89 57.16 -17.51 -5.56
CA LYS A 89 57.90 -18.50 -4.78
C LYS A 89 59.27 -18.72 -5.36
N THR A 90 60.28 -18.68 -4.50
CA THR A 90 61.67 -18.95 -4.86
C THR A 90 61.84 -20.45 -5.09
N GLY A 91 62.22 -20.83 -6.32
CA GLY A 91 62.51 -22.21 -6.67
C GLY A 91 63.79 -22.71 -5.99
N LYS A 92 64.00 -24.03 -6.01
CA LYS A 92 65.19 -24.69 -5.41
C LYS A 92 66.54 -24.25 -6.02
N THR A 93 66.52 -23.49 -7.12
CA THR A 93 67.68 -22.92 -7.81
C THR A 93 67.91 -21.43 -7.51
N GLY A 94 67.16 -20.84 -6.56
CA GLY A 94 67.35 -19.47 -6.10
C GLY A 94 66.69 -18.38 -6.96
N LYS A 95 66.01 -18.73 -8.05
CA LYS A 95 65.21 -17.79 -8.86
C LYS A 95 63.76 -17.75 -8.41
N SER A 96 63.21 -16.54 -8.29
CA SER A 96 61.80 -16.29 -7.93
C SER A 96 60.89 -16.52 -9.14
N GLU A 97 59.91 -17.42 -9.01
CA GLU A 97 58.93 -17.74 -10.05
C GLU A 97 57.51 -17.41 -9.58
N GLU A 98 56.70 -16.83 -10.48
CA GLU A 98 55.27 -16.60 -10.23
C GLU A 98 54.50 -17.93 -10.30
N ARG A 99 53.67 -18.24 -9.30
CA ARG A 99 52.80 -19.42 -9.23
C ARG A 99 51.39 -19.05 -8.80
N ALA A 100 50.39 -19.76 -9.30
CA ALA A 100 48.99 -19.56 -8.93
C ALA A 100 48.64 -20.53 -7.80
N GLN A 101 48.38 -20.00 -6.62
CA GLN A 101 48.04 -20.76 -5.43
C GLN A 101 46.53 -20.77 -5.21
N CYS A 102 45.96 -21.96 -4.96
CA CYS A 102 44.55 -22.07 -4.59
C CYS A 102 44.30 -21.42 -3.23
N ASN A 103 43.33 -20.51 -3.15
CA ASN A 103 42.99 -19.77 -1.94
C ASN A 103 42.54 -20.68 -0.80
N HIS A 104 41.98 -21.85 -1.14
CA HIS A 104 41.34 -22.76 -0.20
C HIS A 104 42.28 -23.83 0.35
N CYS A 105 43.04 -24.53 -0.50
CA CYS A 105 43.93 -25.62 -0.07
C CYS A 105 45.42 -25.29 -0.15
N LYS A 106 45.77 -24.09 -0.63
CA LYS A 106 47.15 -23.60 -0.78
C LYS A 106 48.04 -24.44 -1.71
N ALA A 107 47.47 -25.29 -2.56
CA ALA A 107 48.21 -26.01 -3.59
C ALA A 107 48.67 -25.05 -4.71
N ASP A 108 49.93 -25.18 -5.14
CA ASP A 108 50.57 -24.26 -6.07
C ASP A 108 50.66 -24.84 -7.49
N TYR A 109 50.15 -24.08 -8.45
CA TYR A 109 50.15 -24.43 -9.86
C TYR A 109 51.05 -23.47 -10.63
N ALA A 110 51.63 -23.93 -11.74
CA ALA A 110 52.44 -23.08 -12.60
C ALA A 110 51.58 -21.92 -13.15
N TYR A 111 52.06 -20.69 -13.00
CA TYR A 111 51.39 -19.51 -13.51
C TYR A 111 52.10 -19.06 -14.79
N ASN A 112 51.40 -19.12 -15.92
CA ASN A 112 51.86 -18.51 -17.15
C ASN A 112 50.65 -17.93 -17.89
N PRO A 113 50.54 -16.60 -18.00
CA PRO A 113 49.36 -15.94 -18.58
C PRO A 113 49.14 -16.23 -20.06
N HIS A 114 50.12 -16.81 -20.78
CA HIS A 114 50.03 -17.05 -22.23
C HIS A 114 50.22 -18.51 -22.67
N LYS A 115 50.61 -19.44 -21.78
CA LYS A 115 50.90 -20.84 -22.16
C LYS A 115 50.08 -21.92 -21.44
N ASN A 116 49.52 -21.63 -20.26
CA ASN A 116 48.81 -22.66 -19.49
C ASN A 116 47.30 -22.54 -19.69
N GLY A 117 46.68 -23.54 -20.32
CA GLY A 117 45.22 -23.61 -20.47
C GLY A 117 44.51 -23.77 -19.12
N THR A 118 43.34 -23.15 -18.98
CA THR A 118 42.52 -23.04 -17.75
C THR A 118 42.01 -24.37 -17.18
N LYS A 119 42.25 -25.48 -17.89
CA LYS A 119 41.81 -26.84 -17.54
C LYS A 119 42.43 -27.39 -16.24
N SER A 120 43.66 -27.00 -15.88
CA SER A 120 44.30 -27.49 -14.64
C SER A 120 43.65 -26.91 -13.38
N TYR A 121 43.28 -25.62 -13.42
CA TYR A 121 42.63 -24.92 -12.31
C TYR A 121 41.20 -25.42 -12.10
N ASN A 122 40.44 -25.62 -13.18
CA ASN A 122 39.09 -26.18 -13.11
C ASN A 122 39.08 -27.61 -12.57
N ARG A 123 40.00 -28.47 -13.04
CA ARG A 123 40.15 -29.84 -12.50
C ARG A 123 40.56 -29.85 -11.02
N HIS A 124 41.37 -28.88 -10.59
CA HIS A 124 41.66 -28.71 -9.18
C HIS A 124 40.40 -28.30 -8.40
N MET A 125 39.58 -27.36 -8.90
CA MET A 125 38.33 -26.94 -8.25
C MET A 125 37.29 -28.06 -8.14
N GLU A 126 37.33 -29.07 -9.01
CA GLU A 126 36.50 -30.27 -8.86
C GLU A 126 36.93 -31.16 -7.68
N LYS A 127 38.21 -31.17 -7.32
CA LYS A 127 38.81 -32.09 -6.33
C LYS A 127 39.38 -31.41 -5.09
N CYS A 128 39.39 -30.08 -5.03
CA CYS A 128 39.88 -29.30 -3.90
C CYS A 128 39.02 -29.65 -2.68
N LYS A 129 39.64 -30.32 -1.69
CA LYS A 129 38.99 -30.90 -0.50
C LYS A 129 38.26 -29.90 0.40
N VAL A 130 38.31 -28.61 0.06
CA VAL A 130 37.61 -27.52 0.75
C VAL A 130 36.29 -27.15 0.05
N LYS A 131 35.84 -27.91 -0.96
CA LYS A 131 34.45 -27.85 -1.42
C LYS A 131 33.53 -28.23 -0.27
N LEU A 132 32.80 -27.24 0.23
CA LEU A 132 31.71 -27.38 1.18
C LEU A 132 30.66 -28.37 0.65
N ARG A 133 30.83 -29.64 1.00
CA ARG A 133 29.71 -30.51 1.34
C ARG A 133 29.41 -30.28 2.80
N ASN A 134 28.13 -30.03 3.05
CA ASN A 134 27.38 -30.38 4.26
C ASN A 134 27.84 -29.77 5.59
N VAL A 135 26.83 -29.38 6.35
CA VAL A 135 26.86 -29.13 7.79
C VAL A 135 27.73 -30.19 8.48
N ASP A 136 28.69 -29.77 9.31
CA ASP A 136 29.38 -30.69 10.22
C ASP A 136 29.46 -30.12 11.64
N ILE A 137 29.12 -31.00 12.58
CA ILE A 137 28.77 -30.81 13.99
C ILE A 137 30.07 -30.67 14.84
N GLY A 138 31.17 -30.19 14.25
CA GLY A 138 32.54 -30.35 14.76
C GLY A 138 33.35 -29.08 15.02
N LYS A 139 32.75 -27.94 15.41
CA LYS A 139 33.51 -26.75 15.88
C LYS A 139 33.41 -26.52 17.38
N MET A 140 33.58 -27.59 18.13
CA MET A 140 33.91 -27.58 19.55
C MET A 140 35.38 -28.00 19.69
N MET A 141 36.23 -27.13 20.25
CA MET A 141 37.60 -27.52 20.62
C MET A 141 37.57 -28.10 22.03
N VAL A 142 38.25 -29.23 22.20
CA VAL A 142 38.39 -29.96 23.46
C VAL A 142 39.82 -29.77 23.94
N ASN A 143 40.01 -29.37 25.20
CA ASN A 143 41.35 -29.24 25.79
C ASN A 143 41.96 -30.60 26.16
N SER A 144 43.20 -30.62 26.64
CA SER A 144 43.95 -31.82 27.07
C SER A 144 43.28 -32.65 28.18
N GLU A 145 42.20 -32.12 28.79
CA GLU A 145 41.41 -32.78 29.85
C GLU A 145 40.02 -33.21 29.37
N ALA A 146 39.79 -33.25 28.05
CA ALA A 146 38.51 -33.64 27.46
C ALA A 146 37.32 -32.71 27.79
N ARG A 147 37.55 -31.45 28.14
CA ARG A 147 36.48 -30.45 28.34
C ARG A 147 36.28 -29.54 27.11
N LEU A 148 35.02 -29.31 26.77
CA LEU A 148 34.56 -28.42 25.70
C LEU A 148 34.89 -26.96 26.03
N GLN A 149 35.72 -26.30 25.23
CA GLN A 149 35.94 -24.85 25.32
C GLN A 149 35.25 -24.11 24.17
N ALA A 150 34.61 -22.99 24.53
CA ALA A 150 34.04 -22.04 23.58
C ALA A 150 35.15 -21.42 22.70
N ARG A 151 34.82 -21.12 21.44
CA ARG A 151 35.76 -20.53 20.47
C ARG A 151 36.29 -19.20 21.00
N LYS A 152 37.61 -18.99 21.05
CA LYS A 152 38.22 -17.70 21.42
C LYS A 152 37.64 -16.59 20.53
N ILE A 153 36.98 -15.60 21.13
CA ILE A 153 36.34 -14.52 20.39
C ILE A 153 37.40 -13.53 19.92
N ASP A 154 37.32 -13.16 18.64
CA ASP A 154 37.99 -11.97 18.14
C ASP A 154 37.26 -10.74 18.70
N HIS A 155 37.90 -10.06 19.64
CA HIS A 155 37.32 -8.90 20.30
C HIS A 155 37.09 -7.72 19.36
N MET A 156 37.85 -7.61 18.27
CA MET A 156 37.62 -6.53 17.30
C MET A 156 36.34 -6.80 16.52
N VAL A 157 36.15 -8.03 16.04
CA VAL A 157 34.91 -8.43 15.35
C VAL A 157 33.70 -8.37 16.28
N PHE A 158 33.86 -8.74 17.56
CA PHE A 158 32.80 -8.61 18.54
C PHE A 158 32.40 -7.15 18.76
N ARG A 159 33.37 -6.25 18.96
CA ARG A 159 33.12 -4.80 19.11
C ARG A 159 32.45 -4.23 17.87
N GLU A 160 32.90 -4.64 16.69
CA GLU A 160 32.32 -4.26 15.41
C GLU A 160 30.83 -4.64 15.33
N MET A 161 30.50 -5.89 15.69
CA MET A 161 29.12 -6.40 15.67
C MET A 161 28.23 -5.72 16.73
N VAL A 162 28.78 -5.43 17.90
CA VAL A 162 28.06 -4.71 18.96
C VAL A 162 27.77 -3.27 18.53
N ALA A 163 28.74 -2.57 17.93
CA ALA A 163 28.53 -1.23 17.40
C ALA A 163 27.47 -1.23 16.28
N LYS A 164 27.52 -2.18 15.33
CA LYS A 164 26.47 -2.33 14.29
C LYS A 164 25.09 -2.62 14.89
N CYS A 165 25.02 -3.44 15.94
CA CYS A 165 23.77 -3.71 16.66
C CYS A 165 23.19 -2.45 17.31
N ILE A 166 24.04 -1.64 17.95
CA ILE A 166 23.66 -0.34 18.52
C ILE A 166 23.09 0.58 17.44
N ILE A 167 23.77 0.69 16.29
CA ILE A 167 23.35 1.53 15.15
C ILE A 167 22.02 1.06 14.55
N GLN A 168 21.93 -0.23 14.19
CA GLN A 168 20.75 -0.82 13.53
C GLN A 168 19.48 -0.73 14.37
N HIS A 169 19.62 -0.90 15.68
CA HIS A 169 18.48 -0.97 16.59
C HIS A 169 18.24 0.32 17.39
N GLY A 170 19.11 1.33 17.25
CA GLY A 170 19.00 2.59 18.00
C GLY A 170 19.08 2.38 19.51
N LEU A 171 19.99 1.53 19.96
CA LEU A 171 20.15 1.21 21.39
C LEU A 171 21.00 2.29 22.09
N PRO A 172 20.78 2.58 23.38
CA PRO A 172 21.66 3.50 24.11
C PRO A 172 23.06 2.89 24.24
N PHE A 173 24.13 3.71 24.27
CA PHE A 173 25.49 3.19 24.48
C PHE A 173 25.66 2.41 25.79
N ALA A 174 24.84 2.71 26.80
CA ALA A 174 24.77 1.96 28.05
C ALA A 174 24.28 0.51 27.87
N TYR A 175 23.73 0.13 26.72
CA TYR A 175 23.31 -1.24 26.38
C TYR A 175 24.41 -2.28 26.64
N VAL A 176 25.66 -1.94 26.34
CA VAL A 176 26.83 -2.83 26.56
C VAL A 176 27.14 -3.05 28.04
N GLU A 177 26.52 -2.26 28.91
CA GLU A 177 26.67 -2.29 30.36
C GLU A 177 25.49 -2.93 31.08
N TYR A 178 24.39 -3.21 30.36
CA TYR A 178 23.21 -3.84 30.95
C TYR A 178 23.57 -5.22 31.49
N GLU A 179 23.26 -5.43 32.76
CA GLU A 179 23.66 -6.64 33.50
C GLU A 179 23.24 -7.93 32.78
N ARG A 180 21.98 -7.99 32.32
CA ARG A 180 21.47 -9.15 31.56
C ARG A 180 22.15 -9.33 30.21
N VAL A 181 22.55 -8.26 29.53
CA VAL A 181 23.26 -8.33 28.23
C VAL A 181 24.66 -8.89 28.44
N ARG A 182 25.38 -8.40 29.46
CA ARG A 182 26.69 -8.92 29.85
C ARG A 182 26.63 -10.38 30.29
N LEU A 183 25.61 -10.76 31.06
CA LEU A 183 25.38 -12.16 31.44
C LEU A 183 25.12 -13.04 30.22
N VAL A 184 24.34 -12.57 29.25
CA VAL A 184 24.10 -13.30 27.99
C VAL A 184 25.39 -13.45 27.19
N TRP A 185 26.19 -12.39 27.02
CA TRP A 185 27.47 -12.49 26.31
C TRP A 185 28.45 -13.43 26.99
N LYS A 186 28.55 -13.39 28.32
CA LYS A 186 29.39 -14.28 29.11
C LYS A 186 28.89 -15.74 29.10
N TYR A 187 27.56 -15.93 29.07
CA TYR A 187 26.94 -17.23 28.92
C TYR A 187 27.21 -17.83 27.53
N LEU A 188 27.10 -17.01 26.48
CA LEU A 188 27.38 -17.42 25.10
C LEU A 188 28.87 -17.71 24.90
N ASN A 189 29.74 -16.94 25.56
CA ASN A 189 31.18 -17.16 25.54
C ASN A 189 31.88 -16.50 26.73
N ALA A 190 32.59 -17.30 27.53
CA ALA A 190 33.26 -16.82 28.74
C ALA A 190 34.43 -15.85 28.46
N ASP A 191 35.00 -15.87 27.25
CA ASP A 191 36.15 -15.05 26.89
C ASP A 191 35.76 -13.61 26.51
N VAL A 192 34.47 -13.27 26.41
CA VAL A 192 34.02 -11.91 26.06
C VAL A 192 34.53 -10.88 27.08
N LYS A 193 35.31 -9.92 26.60
CA LYS A 193 35.70 -8.73 27.35
C LYS A 193 34.61 -7.68 27.21
N PHE A 194 34.03 -7.28 28.32
CA PHE A 194 33.04 -6.22 28.32
C PHE A 194 33.67 -4.89 27.93
N ILE A 195 32.95 -4.14 27.11
CA ILE A 195 33.29 -2.78 26.75
C ILE A 195 32.45 -1.80 27.59
N SER A 196 32.98 -0.60 27.81
CA SER A 196 32.22 0.48 28.45
C SER A 196 31.36 1.19 27.42
N ARG A 197 30.38 1.96 27.90
CA ARG A 197 29.58 2.86 27.05
C ARG A 197 30.46 3.82 26.23
N ASN A 198 31.58 4.31 26.81
CA ASN A 198 32.51 5.22 26.13
C ASN A 198 33.23 4.50 24.99
N THR A 199 33.61 3.23 25.19
CA THR A 199 34.21 2.41 24.13
C THR A 199 33.22 2.11 23.02
N ALA A 200 31.96 1.79 23.37
CA ALA A 200 30.91 1.57 22.38
C ALA A 200 30.59 2.85 21.59
N ALA A 201 30.53 4.02 22.26
CA ALA A 201 30.38 5.32 21.62
C ALA A 201 31.55 5.62 20.67
N THR A 202 32.79 5.39 21.11
CA THR A 202 33.98 5.55 20.27
C THR A 202 33.94 4.64 19.03
N ASP A 203 33.52 3.38 19.19
CA ASP A 203 33.44 2.42 18.08
C ASP A 203 32.34 2.79 17.08
N VAL A 204 31.18 3.26 17.57
CA VAL A 204 30.10 3.79 16.71
C VAL A 204 30.53 5.07 16.00
N TYR A 205 31.26 5.95 16.68
CA TYR A 205 31.79 7.18 16.07
C TYR A 205 32.80 6.88 14.96
N LYS A 206 33.67 5.87 15.16
CA LYS A 206 34.58 5.40 14.10
C LYS A 206 33.83 4.86 12.88
N PHE A 207 32.69 4.20 13.08
CA PHE A 207 31.82 3.80 11.98
C PHE A 207 31.28 5.00 11.22
N TYR A 208 30.80 6.01 11.93
CA TYR A 208 30.35 7.26 11.34
C TYR A 208 31.45 7.95 10.53
N GLU A 209 32.66 8.09 11.08
CA GLU A 209 33.80 8.68 10.37
C GLU A 209 34.14 7.89 9.11
N ASN A 210 34.21 6.56 9.20
CA ASN A 210 34.55 5.71 8.07
C ASN A 210 33.48 5.77 6.96
N GLU A 211 32.19 5.72 7.32
CA GLU A 211 31.09 5.85 6.36
C GLU A 211 31.01 7.27 5.78
N THR A 212 31.32 8.30 6.57
CA THR A 212 31.43 9.68 6.09
C THR A 212 32.54 9.81 5.04
N GLU A 213 33.73 9.24 5.29
CA GLU A 213 34.84 9.25 4.33
C GLU A 213 34.57 8.36 3.10
N ASN A 214 33.81 7.27 3.24
CA ASN A 214 33.32 6.46 2.12
C ASN A 214 32.36 7.28 1.24
N LEU A 215 31.40 7.95 1.87
CA LEU A 215 30.41 8.76 1.18
C LEU A 215 31.05 9.99 0.52
N LYS A 216 31.99 10.68 1.19
CA LYS A 216 32.78 11.76 0.58
C LYS A 216 33.52 11.28 -0.66
N ARG A 217 34.15 10.10 -0.62
CA ARG A 217 34.81 9.51 -1.81
C ARG A 217 33.80 9.17 -2.90
N GLU A 218 32.64 8.61 -2.54
CA GLU A 218 31.57 8.29 -3.49
C GLU A 218 31.05 9.55 -4.20
N LEU A 219 30.72 10.59 -3.43
CA LEU A 219 30.28 11.88 -3.95
C LEU A 219 31.38 12.57 -4.78
N ALA A 220 32.65 12.49 -4.36
CA ALA A 220 33.80 13.00 -5.10
C ALA A 220 34.04 12.25 -6.43
N HIS A 221 33.65 10.99 -6.55
CA HIS A 221 33.76 10.18 -7.78
C HIS A 221 32.45 10.05 -8.57
N LEU A 222 31.37 10.67 -8.11
CA LEU A 222 30.10 10.75 -8.82
C LEU A 222 30.23 11.51 -10.14
N LEU A 223 29.69 10.96 -11.23
CA LEU A 223 29.69 11.61 -12.55
C LEU A 223 28.54 12.62 -12.72
N GLY A 224 27.45 12.47 -11.95
CA GLY A 224 26.26 13.33 -11.98
C GLY A 224 26.30 14.52 -11.00
N ARG A 225 25.23 15.33 -11.02
CA ARG A 225 25.00 16.42 -10.06
C ARG A 225 24.34 15.90 -8.77
N ILE A 226 24.55 16.62 -7.68
CA ILE A 226 23.90 16.37 -6.39
C ILE A 226 22.86 17.47 -6.13
N SER A 227 21.65 17.08 -5.76
CA SER A 227 20.58 17.99 -5.29
C SER A 227 20.47 17.91 -3.77
N PHE A 228 20.02 18.96 -3.09
CA PHE A 228 19.89 18.98 -1.63
C PHE A 228 18.51 19.42 -1.17
N THR A 229 18.07 18.87 -0.06
CA THR A 229 16.96 19.39 0.74
C THR A 229 17.46 19.70 2.14
N SER A 230 17.01 20.83 2.69
CA SER A 230 17.30 21.24 4.06
C SER A 230 16.03 21.26 4.88
N ASP A 231 16.07 20.76 6.10
CA ASP A 231 14.96 20.74 7.04
C ASP A 231 15.37 21.36 8.38
N LEU A 232 14.50 22.16 8.99
CA LEU A 232 14.77 22.97 10.18
C LEU A 232 13.78 22.61 11.28
N TRP A 233 14.31 22.18 12.41
CA TRP A 233 13.55 21.67 13.56
C TRP A 233 13.88 22.51 14.78
N THR A 234 12.94 22.67 15.70
CA THR A 234 13.20 23.25 17.03
C THR A 234 12.93 22.18 18.08
N ALA A 235 13.93 21.84 18.88
CA ALA A 235 13.78 20.91 19.98
C ALA A 235 12.90 21.51 21.08
N ILE A 236 12.38 20.65 21.97
CA ILE A 236 11.57 21.08 23.14
C ILE A 236 12.37 22.01 24.07
N THR A 237 13.71 21.95 24.01
CA THR A 237 14.64 22.87 24.69
C THR A 237 14.75 24.25 24.02
N GLN A 238 13.97 24.51 22.97
CA GLN A 238 14.03 25.70 22.10
C GLN A 238 15.34 25.88 21.32
N GLU A 239 16.11 24.82 21.16
CA GLU A 239 17.29 24.79 20.31
C GLU A 239 16.89 24.44 18.87
N GLY A 240 17.29 25.26 17.90
CA GLY A 240 17.12 24.94 16.49
C GLY A 240 18.13 23.90 16.01
N TYR A 241 17.74 23.04 15.07
CA TYR A 241 18.58 22.06 14.39
C TYR A 241 18.30 22.11 12.90
N MET A 242 19.34 21.99 12.07
CA MET A 242 19.24 21.91 10.63
C MET A 242 19.76 20.56 10.14
N CYS A 243 18.95 19.87 9.34
CA CYS A 243 19.32 18.65 8.62
C CYS A 243 19.50 18.96 7.13
N LEU A 244 20.57 18.43 6.51
CA LEU A 244 20.86 18.57 5.09
C LEU A 244 20.95 17.19 4.44
N THR A 245 20.05 16.91 3.50
CA THR A 245 19.99 15.64 2.77
C THR A 245 20.46 15.83 1.33
N ALA A 246 21.43 15.02 0.90
CA ALA A 246 21.93 14.92 -0.47
C ALA A 246 21.13 13.88 -1.26
N HIS A 247 20.68 14.26 -2.46
CA HIS A 247 19.97 13.42 -3.42
C HIS A 247 20.81 13.31 -4.69
N TYR A 248 21.20 12.09 -5.07
CA TYR A 248 22.04 11.87 -6.23
C TYR A 248 21.79 10.51 -6.89
N VAL A 249 22.09 10.40 -8.18
CA VAL A 249 21.99 9.14 -8.93
C VAL A 249 23.38 8.54 -9.06
N ASP A 250 23.56 7.32 -8.56
CA ASP A 250 24.85 6.61 -8.64
C ASP A 250 25.13 6.07 -10.05
N ARG A 251 26.29 5.42 -10.22
CA ARG A 251 26.73 4.83 -11.51
C ARG A 251 25.83 3.69 -12.00
N ASN A 252 25.00 3.12 -11.14
CA ASN A 252 24.05 2.06 -11.46
C ASN A 252 22.65 2.61 -11.77
N TRP A 253 22.51 3.92 -12.00
CA TRP A 253 21.24 4.61 -12.24
C TRP A 253 20.24 4.47 -11.08
N LYS A 254 20.72 4.28 -9.85
CA LYS A 254 19.88 4.24 -8.66
C LYS A 254 19.90 5.60 -7.96
N LEU A 255 18.71 6.11 -7.65
CA LEU A 255 18.55 7.30 -6.81
C LEU A 255 18.90 6.96 -5.36
N ASN A 256 19.87 7.68 -4.81
CA ASN A 256 20.30 7.61 -3.42
C ASN A 256 19.97 8.92 -2.70
N ASN A 257 19.52 8.80 -1.45
CA ASN A 257 19.27 9.91 -0.54
C ASN A 257 20.14 9.68 0.69
N LYS A 258 21.00 10.65 1.03
CA LYS A 258 21.97 10.54 2.12
C LYS A 258 22.00 11.80 2.98
N ILE A 259 21.83 11.68 4.29
CA ILE A 259 22.02 12.79 5.24
C ILE A 259 23.50 13.11 5.34
N ILE A 260 23.87 14.36 5.01
CA ILE A 260 25.26 14.82 5.03
C ILE A 260 25.54 15.81 6.16
N ALA A 261 24.51 16.46 6.71
CA ALA A 261 24.71 17.28 7.89
C ALA A 261 23.48 17.23 8.79
N PHE A 262 23.72 17.18 10.10
CA PHE A 262 22.74 17.46 11.12
C PHE A 262 23.44 18.27 12.21
N CYS A 263 23.09 19.54 12.36
CA CYS A 263 23.80 20.47 13.22
C CYS A 263 22.83 21.36 13.98
N ALA A 264 23.20 21.75 15.20
CA ALA A 264 22.51 22.82 15.92
C ALA A 264 22.54 24.11 15.08
N PHE A 265 21.41 24.80 15.01
CA PHE A 265 21.21 25.99 14.22
C PHE A 265 20.51 27.04 15.11
N PRO A 266 21.26 27.87 15.85
CA PRO A 266 20.67 28.83 16.77
C PRO A 266 19.96 29.98 16.03
N PRO A 267 18.97 30.64 16.67
CA PRO A 267 18.31 31.81 16.09
C PRO A 267 19.31 32.99 15.91
N PRO A 268 19.10 33.87 14.91
CA PRO A 268 17.88 33.99 14.09
C PRO A 268 17.91 33.10 12.83
N HIS A 269 16.80 32.42 12.55
CA HIS A 269 16.62 31.53 11.39
C HIS A 269 16.30 32.30 10.10
N THR A 270 17.15 33.27 9.75
CA THR A 270 17.00 34.02 8.49
C THR A 270 17.42 33.17 7.30
N GLY A 271 16.84 33.44 6.11
CA GLY A 271 17.25 32.75 4.88
C GLY A 271 18.75 32.88 4.58
N MET A 272 19.37 34.01 4.98
CA MET A 272 20.81 34.22 4.87
C MET A 272 21.61 33.28 5.79
N HIS A 273 21.24 33.17 7.06
CA HIS A 273 21.92 32.24 7.98
C HIS A 273 21.79 30.79 7.53
N VAL A 274 20.63 30.39 7.01
CA VAL A 274 20.42 29.04 6.46
C VAL A 274 21.31 28.82 5.24
N ALA A 275 21.39 29.79 4.33
CA ALA A 275 22.24 29.70 3.14
C ALA A 275 23.74 29.63 3.49
N MET A 276 24.21 30.44 4.45
CA MET A 276 25.60 30.41 4.91
C MET A 276 25.96 29.05 5.52
N GLU A 277 25.08 28.49 6.35
CA GLU A 277 25.34 27.20 6.99
C GLU A 277 25.37 26.06 5.97
N ILE A 278 24.46 26.07 4.98
CA ILE A 278 24.47 25.10 3.87
C ILE A 278 25.77 25.20 3.04
N LEU A 279 26.21 26.42 2.71
CA LEU A 279 27.45 26.65 1.97
C LEU A 279 28.67 26.16 2.76
N GLN A 280 28.67 26.33 4.08
CA GLN A 280 29.72 25.81 4.94
C GLN A 280 29.74 24.27 4.89
N LYS A 281 28.58 23.61 5.00
CA LYS A 281 28.50 22.14 4.88
C LYS A 281 28.93 21.64 3.50
N TRP A 282 28.68 22.38 2.41
CA TRP A 282 29.19 22.00 1.09
C TRP A 282 30.72 22.00 1.02
N LYS A 283 31.37 22.98 1.66
CA LYS A 283 32.84 23.03 1.76
C LYS A 283 33.38 21.90 2.62
N ASP A 284 32.74 21.63 3.76
CA ASP A 284 33.16 20.55 4.68
C ASP A 284 33.13 19.17 3.99
N TRP A 285 32.22 19.00 3.02
CA TRP A 285 32.09 17.78 2.23
C TRP A 285 32.85 17.79 0.90
N GLY A 286 33.47 18.91 0.51
CA GLY A 286 34.24 19.05 -0.74
C GLY A 286 33.40 18.87 -2.02
N ILE A 287 32.10 19.20 -1.94
CA ILE A 287 31.12 18.97 -3.02
C ILE A 287 30.65 20.26 -3.69
N GLU A 288 31.25 21.41 -3.37
CA GLU A 288 30.81 22.73 -3.85
C GLU A 288 30.74 22.85 -5.38
N LYS A 289 31.53 22.06 -6.12
CA LYS A 289 31.55 22.03 -7.60
C LYS A 289 30.55 21.06 -8.22
N LYS A 290 29.88 20.22 -7.42
CA LYS A 290 28.97 19.15 -7.87
C LYS A 290 27.50 19.41 -7.57
N CYS A 291 27.20 20.40 -6.75
CA CYS A 291 25.83 20.80 -6.41
C CYS A 291 25.16 21.50 -7.60
N SER A 292 23.89 21.20 -7.86
CA SER A 292 22.99 22.09 -8.60
C SER A 292 22.13 22.82 -7.57
N PRO A 293 22.05 24.17 -7.56
CA PRO A 293 21.17 24.83 -6.61
C PRO A 293 19.71 24.48 -6.94
N SER A 294 18.97 24.03 -5.92
CA SER A 294 17.51 23.95 -5.99
C SER A 294 16.91 25.34 -6.28
N PRO A 295 15.76 25.47 -6.98
CA PRO A 295 15.11 26.76 -7.21
C PRO A 295 14.87 27.58 -5.93
N HIS A 296 14.70 26.92 -4.78
CA HIS A 296 14.54 27.58 -3.48
C HIS A 296 15.86 28.19 -2.95
N ILE A 297 17.00 27.55 -3.20
CA ILE A 297 18.33 28.08 -2.86
C ILE A 297 18.74 29.17 -3.86
N LEU A 298 18.39 29.03 -5.14
CA LEU A 298 18.56 30.09 -6.13
C LEU A 298 17.72 31.32 -5.78
N ASN A 299 16.48 31.18 -5.29
CA ASN A 299 15.70 32.36 -4.85
C ASN A 299 16.30 33.07 -3.62
N ILE A 300 16.95 32.32 -2.71
CA ILE A 300 17.61 32.90 -1.52
C ILE A 300 18.98 33.52 -1.87
N ILE A 301 19.74 32.89 -2.78
CA ILE A 301 21.04 33.38 -3.25
C ILE A 301 20.89 34.52 -4.28
N VAL A 302 19.79 34.58 -5.04
CA VAL A 302 19.54 35.63 -6.04
C VAL A 302 19.15 36.97 -5.42
N GLN A 303 18.84 37.02 -4.12
CA GLN A 303 18.64 38.31 -3.44
C GLN A 303 19.93 38.98 -2.94
N ILE A 304 21.09 38.30 -2.93
CA ILE A 304 22.35 38.89 -2.46
C ILE A 304 23.48 38.62 -3.45
N GLU A 305 23.79 39.68 -4.22
CA GLU A 305 25.04 39.99 -4.92
C GLU A 305 25.32 39.30 -6.28
N LEU A 306 24.76 39.91 -7.33
CA LEU A 306 25.41 40.01 -8.64
C LEU A 306 26.45 41.14 -8.62
N LYS A 307 27.73 40.77 -8.63
CA LYS A 307 28.85 41.48 -9.30
C LYS A 307 30.11 40.60 -9.18
N ASP A 308 30.80 40.37 -10.30
CA ASP A 308 32.18 39.80 -10.40
C ASP A 308 32.45 38.31 -10.73
N ILE A 309 31.52 37.55 -11.36
CA ILE A 309 31.87 36.22 -11.94
C ILE A 309 31.61 36.09 -13.46
N GLY A 310 31.38 37.21 -14.16
CA GLY A 310 31.19 37.23 -15.63
C GLY A 310 32.30 36.49 -16.45
N PRO A 311 33.60 36.68 -16.17
CA PRO A 311 34.67 36.10 -17.02
C PRO A 311 34.90 34.60 -16.80
N THR A 312 34.68 34.10 -15.59
CA THR A 312 34.94 32.68 -15.23
C THR A 312 33.82 31.76 -15.73
N LEU A 313 32.57 32.24 -15.72
CA LEU A 313 31.44 31.50 -16.27
C LEU A 313 31.53 31.33 -17.79
N HIS A 314 32.16 32.26 -18.50
CA HIS A 314 32.38 32.19 -19.95
C HIS A 314 33.37 31.06 -20.34
N LYS A 315 34.47 30.90 -19.58
CA LYS A 315 35.46 29.82 -19.81
C LYS A 315 34.92 28.41 -19.48
N ILE A 316 34.02 28.30 -18.51
CA ILE A 316 33.35 27.03 -18.18
C ILE A 316 32.26 26.69 -19.22
N ARG A 317 31.53 27.69 -19.73
CA ARG A 317 30.56 27.49 -20.82
C ARG A 317 31.23 27.15 -22.16
N GLU A 318 32.41 27.70 -22.45
CA GLU A 318 33.20 27.36 -23.64
C GLU A 318 33.74 25.91 -23.62
N SER A 319 34.19 25.43 -22.46
CA SER A 319 34.76 24.08 -22.32
C SER A 319 33.69 22.98 -22.36
N ILE A 320 32.48 23.25 -21.86
CA ILE A 320 31.35 22.32 -21.91
C ILE A 320 30.71 22.28 -23.31
N LYS A 321 30.75 23.38 -24.08
CA LYS A 321 30.29 23.43 -25.48
C LYS A 321 31.06 22.49 -26.42
N TYR A 322 32.29 22.10 -26.11
CA TYR A 322 33.14 21.36 -27.05
C TYR A 322 32.94 19.84 -27.06
N VAL A 323 32.25 19.26 -26.07
CA VAL A 323 32.17 17.79 -25.88
C VAL A 323 30.83 17.18 -26.30
N GLN A 324 29.71 17.92 -26.30
CA GLN A 324 28.37 17.34 -26.45
C GLN A 324 27.68 17.54 -27.82
N ALA A 325 28.40 18.01 -28.84
CA ALA A 325 27.78 18.43 -30.11
C ALA A 325 28.02 17.52 -31.33
N SER A 326 28.56 16.30 -31.18
CA SER A 326 28.71 15.41 -32.35
C SER A 326 28.82 13.93 -31.98
N GLU A 327 27.88 13.14 -32.50
CA GLU A 327 27.85 11.67 -32.42
C GLU A 327 29.13 11.03 -33.02
N LYS A 328 29.78 11.68 -34.01
CA LYS A 328 31.09 11.26 -34.53
C LYS A 328 32.23 11.40 -33.52
N ARG A 329 32.16 12.34 -32.58
CA ARG A 329 33.16 12.53 -31.52
C ARG A 329 32.85 11.71 -30.28
N GLU A 330 31.58 11.37 -30.00
CA GLU A 330 31.23 10.31 -29.04
C GLU A 330 31.73 8.93 -29.49
N ILE A 331 31.67 8.63 -30.80
CA ILE A 331 32.28 7.40 -31.35
C ILE A 331 33.81 7.45 -31.29
N LEU A 332 34.43 8.63 -31.46
CA LEU A 332 35.88 8.81 -31.30
C LEU A 332 36.30 8.70 -29.83
N PHE A 333 35.48 9.21 -28.91
CA PHE A 333 35.68 9.16 -27.46
C PHE A 333 35.46 7.74 -26.92
N ALA A 334 34.45 7.02 -27.40
CA ALA A 334 34.24 5.61 -27.12
C ALA A 334 35.42 4.74 -27.64
N LYS A 335 35.96 5.05 -28.83
CA LYS A 335 37.19 4.43 -29.35
C LYS A 335 38.44 4.78 -28.53
N CYS A 336 38.53 5.98 -27.96
CA CYS A 336 39.60 6.38 -27.05
C CYS A 336 39.46 5.72 -25.66
N VAL A 337 38.24 5.37 -25.24
CA VAL A 337 37.97 4.66 -23.98
C VAL A 337 38.26 3.16 -24.09
N GLU A 338 38.19 2.58 -25.29
CA GLU A 338 38.66 1.21 -25.56
C GLU A 338 40.18 1.10 -25.77
N ALA A 339 40.88 2.21 -25.97
CA ALA A 339 42.32 2.26 -26.15
C ALA A 339 43.05 2.78 -24.90
N LYS A 340 43.13 1.98 -23.83
CA LYS A 340 44.28 2.05 -22.88
C LYS A 340 44.46 0.82 -21.98
N ASP A 341 45.03 -0.22 -22.56
CA ASP A 341 46.19 -1.01 -22.08
C ASP A 341 46.74 -1.59 -23.41
N ASP A 342 47.79 -1.07 -24.04
CA ASP A 342 49.11 -0.68 -23.51
C ASP A 342 49.76 0.42 -24.38
N GLY A 343 50.76 1.11 -23.84
CA GLY A 343 51.40 2.27 -24.46
C GLY A 343 52.44 1.95 -25.54
N ASP A 344 52.73 3.01 -26.31
CA ASP A 344 53.91 3.31 -27.14
C ASP A 344 54.16 2.38 -28.35
N LEU A 345 54.45 2.83 -29.58
CA LEU A 345 55.11 4.05 -30.06
C LEU A 345 54.85 4.22 -31.58
N ASP A 346 55.11 5.44 -32.05
CA ASP A 346 55.77 5.80 -33.31
C ASP A 346 54.98 6.37 -34.51
N PHE A 347 55.53 7.49 -35.01
CA PHE A 347 55.14 8.22 -36.20
C PHE A 347 55.71 7.52 -37.44
N GLY A 348 54.89 7.26 -38.45
CA GLY A 348 55.41 6.71 -39.70
C GLY A 348 54.43 6.57 -40.85
N CYS A 349 54.35 7.62 -41.66
CA CYS A 349 54.21 7.57 -43.11
C CYS A 349 52.88 7.13 -43.76
N MET A 350 52.30 8.10 -44.47
CA MET A 350 51.50 8.07 -45.71
C MET A 350 51.22 6.69 -46.36
N THR A 351 49.98 6.48 -46.82
CA THR A 351 49.65 6.27 -48.25
C THR A 351 48.15 6.03 -48.50
N LYS A 352 47.60 6.82 -49.45
CA LYS A 352 46.72 6.46 -50.61
C LYS A 352 45.51 5.53 -50.38
N THR A 353 44.32 5.66 -50.97
CA THR A 353 43.55 6.60 -51.80
C THR A 353 42.14 5.94 -51.89
N PRO A 354 41.01 6.65 -51.80
CA PRO A 354 39.67 6.06 -51.78
C PRO A 354 38.92 6.28 -53.10
N ILE A 355 38.40 5.23 -53.76
CA ILE A 355 37.40 5.38 -54.85
C ILE A 355 36.22 4.38 -54.79
N LEU A 356 36.29 3.28 -54.02
CA LEU A 356 35.18 2.31 -54.00
C LEU A 356 34.00 2.63 -53.07
N VAL A 357 34.10 3.64 -52.19
CA VAL A 357 33.05 3.95 -51.19
C VAL A 357 31.96 4.90 -51.72
N ALA A 358 32.22 5.60 -52.83
CA ALA A 358 31.30 6.62 -53.35
C ALA A 358 30.02 6.06 -54.01
N ILE A 359 30.01 4.77 -54.40
CA ILE A 359 28.89 4.20 -55.16
C ILE A 359 27.86 3.51 -54.26
N CYS A 360 28.24 3.04 -53.06
CA CYS A 360 27.30 2.44 -52.11
C CYS A 360 26.48 3.46 -51.30
N LEU A 361 26.85 4.75 -51.30
CA LEU A 361 26.16 5.78 -50.51
C LEU A 361 24.94 6.41 -51.20
N MET A 362 24.72 6.14 -52.50
CA MET A 362 23.62 6.77 -53.27
C MET A 362 22.33 5.92 -53.32
N LEU A 363 22.28 4.76 -52.65
CA LEU A 363 21.09 3.88 -52.62
C LEU A 363 20.44 3.71 -51.23
N ALA A 364 20.84 4.52 -50.23
CA ALA A 364 20.29 4.46 -48.87
C ALA A 364 19.65 5.79 -48.39
N LEU A 365 19.26 6.69 -49.31
CA LEU A 365 18.45 7.86 -49.00
C LEU A 365 16.97 7.57 -49.32
N ASN A 366 16.28 6.97 -48.35
CA ASN A 366 14.85 7.15 -48.09
C ASN A 366 14.50 6.43 -46.78
N ILE A 367 14.91 7.00 -45.65
CA ILE A 367 14.27 6.72 -44.37
C ILE A 367 13.53 8.00 -44.01
N ALA A 368 12.21 8.01 -44.24
CA ALA A 368 11.35 9.10 -43.80
C ALA A 368 11.43 9.21 -42.27
N ALA A 369 11.69 10.41 -41.74
CA ALA A 369 11.65 10.67 -40.31
C ALA A 369 10.22 10.40 -39.79
N GLU A 370 10.10 9.54 -38.78
CA GLU A 370 8.80 9.12 -38.25
C GLU A 370 8.14 10.27 -37.48
N THR A 371 7.14 10.91 -38.07
CA THR A 371 6.32 11.95 -37.41
C THR A 371 5.32 11.31 -36.45
N LYS A 372 5.20 11.84 -35.23
CA LYS A 372 4.26 11.37 -34.20
C LYS A 372 3.31 12.50 -33.81
N VAL A 373 2.09 12.15 -33.40
CA VAL A 373 1.11 13.16 -32.94
C VAL A 373 1.52 13.68 -31.57
N HIS A 374 1.53 15.00 -31.43
CA HIS A 374 1.80 15.71 -30.18
C HIS A 374 0.73 16.80 -29.99
N ILE A 375 0.37 17.04 -28.74
CA ILE A 375 -0.55 18.09 -28.31
C ILE A 375 0.28 19.25 -27.79
N VAL A 376 0.15 20.43 -28.40
CA VAL A 376 0.78 21.68 -27.99
C VAL A 376 -0.26 22.50 -27.23
N TYR A 377 -0.07 22.63 -25.91
CA TYR A 377 -0.99 23.35 -25.03
C TYR A 377 -0.50 24.78 -24.78
N LEU A 378 -1.35 25.78 -25.05
CA LEU A 378 -1.02 27.21 -24.99
C LEU A 378 -1.69 27.94 -23.81
N GLY A 379 -2.53 27.24 -23.03
CA GLY A 379 -3.22 27.84 -21.87
C GLY A 379 -4.59 28.44 -22.22
N GLU A 380 -4.94 29.55 -21.55
CA GLU A 380 -6.19 30.28 -21.78
C GLU A 380 -6.23 30.87 -23.20
N ARG A 381 -7.43 30.95 -23.80
CA ARG A 381 -7.58 31.49 -25.15
C ARG A 381 -7.28 32.99 -25.16
N GLN A 382 -6.46 33.44 -26.10
CA GLN A 382 -6.13 34.87 -26.25
C GLN A 382 -7.19 35.63 -27.07
N HIS A 383 -8.08 34.91 -27.76
CA HIS A 383 -9.16 35.47 -28.57
C HIS A 383 -10.48 34.73 -28.29
N ASP A 384 -11.59 35.45 -28.31
CA ASP A 384 -12.94 34.88 -28.12
C ASP A 384 -13.50 34.24 -29.39
N ASP A 385 -13.00 34.62 -30.57
CA ASP A 385 -13.42 34.09 -31.87
C ASP A 385 -12.61 32.81 -32.22
N PRO A 386 -13.28 31.65 -32.36
CA PRO A 386 -12.63 30.36 -32.64
C PRO A 386 -11.80 30.32 -33.94
N ASP A 387 -12.16 31.11 -34.95
CA ASP A 387 -11.48 31.11 -36.24
C ASP A 387 -10.12 31.80 -36.13
N TYR A 388 -10.05 32.92 -35.38
CA TYR A 388 -8.79 33.59 -35.07
C TYR A 388 -7.86 32.74 -34.19
N VAL A 389 -8.40 31.97 -33.24
CA VAL A 389 -7.61 31.02 -32.43
C VAL A 389 -7.06 29.88 -33.29
N THR A 390 -7.82 29.42 -34.29
CA THR A 390 -7.32 28.40 -35.21
C THR A 390 -6.23 28.93 -36.14
N GLU A 391 -6.39 30.16 -36.63
CA GLU A 391 -5.39 30.82 -37.46
C GLU A 391 -4.08 31.05 -36.69
N SER A 392 -4.13 31.43 -35.40
CA SER A 392 -2.92 31.59 -34.59
C SER A 392 -2.19 30.25 -34.37
N HIS A 393 -2.90 29.13 -34.25
CA HIS A 393 -2.30 27.80 -34.21
C HIS A 393 -1.57 27.45 -35.52
N HIS A 394 -2.18 27.74 -36.68
CA HIS A 394 -1.54 27.55 -37.97
C HIS A 394 -0.31 28.45 -38.15
N GLN A 395 -0.36 29.69 -37.70
CA GLN A 395 0.78 30.60 -37.75
C GLN A 395 1.95 30.10 -36.90
N MET A 396 1.67 29.56 -35.71
CA MET A 396 2.68 28.95 -34.85
C MET A 396 3.26 27.67 -35.44
N LEU A 397 2.44 26.82 -36.08
CA LEU A 397 2.94 25.66 -36.80
C LEU A 397 3.76 26.07 -38.03
N TRP A 398 3.34 27.13 -38.72
CA TRP A 398 4.02 27.64 -39.90
C TRP A 398 5.41 28.18 -39.57
N SER A 399 5.58 28.87 -38.45
CA SER A 399 6.89 29.38 -38.02
C SER A 399 7.92 28.27 -37.77
N ILE A 400 7.45 27.06 -37.48
CA ILE A 400 8.28 25.89 -37.19
C ILE A 400 8.45 24.98 -38.41
N LEU A 401 7.40 24.83 -39.23
CA LEU A 401 7.39 23.95 -40.40
C LEU A 401 7.83 24.65 -41.69
N GLY A 402 7.88 25.98 -41.71
CA GLY A 402 8.37 26.80 -42.82
C GLY A 402 7.40 26.94 -44.02
N SER A 403 6.32 26.16 -44.08
CA SER A 403 5.27 26.23 -45.12
C SER A 403 3.88 26.27 -44.50
N LYS A 404 2.99 27.11 -45.06
CA LYS A 404 1.60 27.23 -44.61
C LYS A 404 0.81 25.95 -44.91
N GLU A 405 1.11 25.33 -46.05
CA GLU A 405 0.54 24.06 -46.49
C GLU A 405 0.95 22.94 -45.51
N ALA A 406 2.23 22.86 -45.14
CA ALA A 406 2.70 21.88 -44.16
C ALA A 406 2.12 22.11 -42.74
N ALA A 407 1.91 23.37 -42.35
CA ALA A 407 1.24 23.71 -41.10
C ALA A 407 -0.23 23.28 -41.10
N HIS A 408 -0.90 23.40 -42.24
CA HIS A 408 -2.28 22.95 -42.37
C HIS A 408 -2.39 21.42 -42.41
N ASP A 409 -1.51 20.74 -43.12
CA ASP A 409 -1.51 19.27 -43.28
C ASP A 409 -1.03 18.51 -42.04
N SER A 410 -0.14 19.12 -41.25
CA SER A 410 0.37 18.52 -40.02
C SER A 410 -0.62 18.64 -38.85
N MET A 411 -1.49 19.66 -38.86
CA MET A 411 -2.42 19.90 -37.78
C MET A 411 -3.58 18.89 -37.82
N VAL A 412 -3.71 18.11 -36.76
CA VAL A 412 -4.74 17.08 -36.58
C VAL A 412 -6.01 17.71 -35.98
N TYR A 413 -5.86 18.54 -34.94
CA TYR A 413 -6.98 19.23 -34.29
C TYR A 413 -6.57 20.61 -33.80
N SER A 414 -7.50 21.57 -33.85
CA SER A 414 -7.40 22.87 -33.17
C SER A 414 -8.44 22.93 -32.05
N TYR A 415 -7.97 23.02 -30.81
CA TYR A 415 -8.80 23.18 -29.62
C TYR A 415 -8.96 24.69 -29.36
N ARG A 416 -10.17 25.22 -29.58
CA ARG A 416 -10.40 26.66 -29.79
C ARG A 416 -11.60 27.26 -29.04
N HIS A 417 -12.28 26.46 -28.23
CA HIS A 417 -13.53 26.89 -27.56
C HIS A 417 -13.34 27.17 -26.07
N GLY A 418 -12.71 26.26 -25.31
CA GLY A 418 -12.51 26.40 -23.85
C GLY A 418 -11.08 26.76 -23.41
N PHE A 419 -10.09 26.53 -24.26
CA PHE A 419 -8.67 26.82 -24.05
C PHE A 419 -7.98 26.81 -25.43
N SER A 420 -6.78 27.37 -25.53
CA SER A 420 -6.00 27.39 -26.78
C SER A 420 -4.98 26.25 -26.78
N ALA A 421 -5.11 25.35 -27.75
CA ALA A 421 -4.17 24.26 -27.99
C ALA A 421 -4.38 23.68 -29.39
N PHE A 422 -3.41 22.92 -29.90
CA PHE A 422 -3.58 22.13 -31.11
C PHE A 422 -2.85 20.80 -31.03
N ALA A 423 -3.34 19.79 -31.75
CA ALA A 423 -2.64 18.54 -31.96
C ALA A 423 -2.05 18.52 -33.36
N ALA A 424 -0.78 18.16 -33.52
CA ALA A 424 -0.11 18.10 -34.82
C ALA A 424 0.85 16.90 -34.93
N LYS A 425 1.05 16.41 -36.16
CA LYS A 425 2.08 15.41 -36.48
C LYS A 425 3.43 16.11 -36.57
N LEU A 426 4.30 15.84 -35.61
CA LEU A 426 5.58 16.52 -35.44
C LEU A 426 6.71 15.50 -35.30
N THR A 427 7.88 15.87 -35.78
CA THR A 427 9.14 15.19 -35.46
C THR A 427 9.65 15.64 -34.10
N ASP A 428 10.51 14.84 -33.46
CA ASP A 428 11.09 15.20 -32.17
C ASP A 428 11.84 16.55 -32.22
N SER A 429 12.42 16.91 -33.38
CA SER A 429 13.07 18.23 -33.56
C SER A 429 12.08 19.40 -33.55
N GLN A 430 10.90 19.23 -34.17
CA GLN A 430 9.86 20.26 -34.21
C GLN A 430 9.18 20.40 -32.85
N VAL A 431 9.06 19.31 -32.09
CA VAL A 431 8.55 19.31 -30.71
C VAL A 431 9.44 20.13 -29.79
N ILE A 432 10.77 19.99 -29.91
CA ILE A 432 11.72 20.79 -29.13
C ILE A 432 11.56 22.28 -29.47
N GLN A 433 11.54 22.63 -30.75
CA GLN A 433 11.39 24.03 -31.17
C GLN A 433 10.07 24.65 -30.69
N LEU A 434 8.96 23.90 -30.75
CA LEU A 434 7.67 24.35 -30.22
C LEU A 434 7.71 24.51 -28.70
N SER A 435 8.33 23.58 -27.97
CA SER A 435 8.41 23.64 -26.49
C SER A 435 9.27 24.80 -25.95
N GLU A 436 10.09 25.41 -26.80
CA GLU A 436 10.92 26.58 -26.47
C GLU A 436 10.20 27.92 -26.68
N LEU A 437 9.02 27.92 -27.30
CA LEU A 437 8.23 29.14 -27.48
C LEU A 437 7.60 29.58 -26.15
N PRO A 438 7.67 30.88 -25.79
CA PRO A 438 7.15 31.37 -24.52
C PRO A 438 5.63 31.26 -24.40
N GLU A 439 4.90 31.17 -25.52
CA GLU A 439 3.46 30.95 -25.56
C GLU A 439 3.06 29.49 -25.35
N VAL A 440 4.01 28.54 -25.45
CA VAL A 440 3.75 27.09 -25.32
C VAL A 440 3.96 26.66 -23.87
N PHE A 441 2.86 26.28 -23.22
CA PHE A 441 2.89 25.84 -21.83
C PHE A 441 3.49 24.42 -21.71
N HIS A 442 2.98 23.46 -22.51
CA HIS A 442 3.53 22.10 -22.58
C HIS A 442 3.33 21.48 -23.97
N VAL A 443 4.29 20.67 -24.42
CA VAL A 443 4.13 19.76 -25.57
C VAL A 443 4.02 18.32 -25.07
N ILE A 444 2.87 17.71 -25.26
CA ILE A 444 2.51 16.39 -24.73
C ILE A 444 2.46 15.40 -25.90
N ARG A 445 3.25 14.34 -25.86
CA ARG A 445 3.15 13.27 -26.85
C ARG A 445 1.81 12.53 -26.72
N ASP A 446 1.14 12.28 -27.84
CA ASP A 446 -0.09 11.50 -27.88
C ASP A 446 0.15 10.09 -27.33
N ARG A 447 -0.79 9.61 -26.50
CA ARG A 447 -0.73 8.30 -25.84
C ARG A 447 -2.05 7.60 -26.04
N PHE A 448 -1.99 6.32 -26.39
CA PHE A 448 -3.15 5.46 -26.41
C PHE A 448 -3.58 5.12 -24.99
N TYR A 449 -4.80 5.50 -24.62
CA TYR A 449 -5.43 5.09 -23.37
C TYR A 449 -5.96 3.66 -23.50
N GLU A 450 -5.74 2.83 -22.49
CA GLU A 450 -6.27 1.47 -22.45
C GLU A 450 -7.64 1.43 -21.78
N LEU A 451 -8.54 0.58 -22.27
CA LEU A 451 -9.84 0.33 -21.62
C LEU A 451 -9.62 -0.32 -20.24
N GLN A 452 -9.90 0.42 -19.16
CA GLN A 452 -9.77 -0.02 -17.77
C GLN A 452 -11.09 -0.55 -17.25
N THR A 453 -11.10 -1.37 -16.18
CA THR A 453 -12.34 -1.58 -15.43
C THR A 453 -12.63 -0.38 -14.53
N THR A 454 -13.87 -0.15 -14.09
CA THR A 454 -14.23 1.14 -13.45
C THR A 454 -13.39 1.51 -12.21
N ARG A 455 -12.84 0.52 -11.46
CA ARG A 455 -11.57 0.59 -10.68
C ARG A 455 -11.39 -0.61 -9.74
N THR A 456 -12.46 -1.12 -9.12
CA THR A 456 -12.40 -2.03 -7.96
C THR A 456 -11.52 -3.27 -8.18
N TRP A 457 -11.64 -3.91 -9.34
CA TRP A 457 -10.86 -5.11 -9.66
C TRP A 457 -9.41 -4.81 -9.99
N ASP A 458 -9.13 -3.67 -10.63
CA ASP A 458 -7.78 -3.23 -10.92
C ASP A 458 -7.04 -2.84 -9.62
N TYR A 459 -7.72 -2.20 -8.67
CA TYR A 459 -7.20 -1.93 -7.32
C TYR A 459 -6.83 -3.22 -6.58
N LEU A 460 -7.66 -4.26 -6.66
CA LEU A 460 -7.38 -5.58 -6.10
C LEU A 460 -6.33 -6.37 -6.89
N LYS A 461 -5.62 -5.75 -7.86
CA LYS A 461 -4.66 -6.38 -8.77
C LYS A 461 -5.23 -7.61 -9.49
N HIS A 462 -6.55 -7.65 -9.63
CA HIS A 462 -7.33 -8.70 -10.28
C HIS A 462 -7.62 -8.27 -11.72
N THR A 463 -6.57 -8.08 -12.52
CA THR A 463 -6.68 -7.61 -13.91
C THR A 463 -6.85 -8.80 -14.85
N SER A 464 -7.33 -8.62 -16.09
CA SER A 464 -7.42 -9.69 -17.12
C SER A 464 -6.12 -9.90 -17.91
N ARG A 465 -5.08 -9.09 -17.66
CA ARG A 465 -3.95 -8.88 -18.56
C ARG A 465 -2.81 -9.89 -18.44
N HIS A 466 -2.74 -10.63 -17.33
CA HIS A 466 -1.74 -11.66 -17.16
C HIS A 466 -2.31 -13.04 -17.52
N PRO A 467 -1.73 -13.78 -18.49
CA PRO A 467 -2.27 -15.08 -18.92
C PRO A 467 -2.31 -16.12 -17.79
N LYS A 468 -1.61 -15.87 -16.67
CA LYS A 468 -1.55 -16.73 -15.49
C LYS A 468 -2.27 -16.17 -14.25
N ASN A 469 -3.06 -15.10 -14.33
CA ASN A 469 -3.86 -14.64 -13.18
C ASN A 469 -5.02 -15.61 -12.88
N LEU A 470 -5.60 -15.52 -11.67
CA LEU A 470 -6.72 -16.36 -11.25
C LEU A 470 -7.92 -16.24 -12.20
N LEU A 471 -8.18 -15.02 -12.66
CA LEU A 471 -9.31 -14.72 -13.55
C LEU A 471 -9.24 -15.52 -14.87
N ASN A 472 -8.08 -15.60 -15.52
CA ASN A 472 -7.91 -16.34 -16.77
C ASN A 472 -7.80 -17.85 -16.53
N GLN A 473 -7.11 -18.28 -15.46
CA GLN A 473 -6.98 -19.71 -15.11
C GLN A 473 -8.33 -20.40 -14.86
N THR A 474 -9.29 -19.65 -14.33
CA THR A 474 -10.65 -20.14 -13.99
C THR A 474 -11.66 -19.90 -15.11
N ASN A 475 -11.20 -19.46 -16.29
CA ASN A 475 -12.07 -19.02 -17.36
C ASN A 475 -13.13 -18.01 -16.87
N MET A 476 -12.71 -17.04 -16.06
CA MET A 476 -13.54 -16.00 -15.43
C MET A 476 -14.70 -16.54 -14.59
N GLY A 477 -14.56 -17.74 -14.04
CA GLY A 477 -15.58 -18.39 -13.22
C GLY A 477 -16.67 -19.12 -14.03
N ASP A 478 -16.41 -19.44 -15.30
CA ASP A 478 -17.39 -20.18 -16.12
C ASP A 478 -17.89 -21.45 -15.42
N LYS A 479 -19.18 -21.73 -15.59
CA LYS A 479 -19.95 -22.83 -14.97
C LYS A 479 -20.11 -22.80 -13.45
N VAL A 480 -19.52 -21.85 -12.75
CA VAL A 480 -19.83 -21.57 -11.34
C VAL A 480 -21.13 -20.78 -11.27
N ILE A 481 -21.98 -21.06 -10.29
CA ILE A 481 -23.29 -20.46 -10.09
C ILE A 481 -23.27 -19.72 -8.76
N ILE A 482 -23.42 -18.40 -8.81
CA ILE A 482 -23.55 -17.54 -7.63
C ILE A 482 -25.05 -17.32 -7.38
N GLY A 483 -25.53 -17.80 -6.25
CA GLY A 483 -26.86 -17.46 -5.72
C GLY A 483 -26.80 -16.11 -5.00
N VAL A 484 -27.68 -15.19 -5.37
CA VAL A 484 -27.80 -13.87 -4.76
C VAL A 484 -29.16 -13.77 -4.07
N VAL A 485 -29.17 -13.57 -2.76
CA VAL A 485 -30.40 -13.37 -1.97
C VAL A 485 -30.51 -11.89 -1.62
N ASP A 486 -31.42 -11.17 -2.26
CA ASP A 486 -31.44 -9.69 -2.22
C ASP A 486 -32.82 -9.10 -2.63
N SER A 487 -32.87 -7.86 -3.13
CA SER A 487 -34.09 -7.13 -3.56
C SER A 487 -34.59 -7.47 -4.97
N GLY A 488 -33.94 -8.42 -5.66
CA GLY A 488 -34.28 -8.82 -7.02
C GLY A 488 -33.21 -8.42 -8.03
N ILE A 489 -33.52 -8.58 -9.33
CA ILE A 489 -32.61 -8.21 -10.42
C ILE A 489 -33.31 -7.42 -11.52
N TRP A 490 -32.61 -6.48 -12.15
CA TRP A 490 -33.02 -5.81 -13.39
C TRP A 490 -32.40 -6.52 -14.61
N PRO A 491 -33.09 -7.50 -15.21
CA PRO A 491 -32.46 -8.43 -16.15
C PRO A 491 -32.02 -7.79 -17.47
N GLU A 492 -32.60 -6.66 -17.87
CA GLU A 492 -32.27 -5.95 -19.11
C GLU A 492 -30.92 -5.20 -19.05
N SER A 493 -30.28 -5.12 -17.88
CA SER A 493 -28.96 -4.51 -17.78
C SER A 493 -27.94 -5.25 -18.64
N GLU A 494 -27.09 -4.52 -19.38
CA GLU A 494 -25.97 -5.10 -20.14
C GLU A 494 -25.00 -5.90 -19.26
N SER A 495 -24.96 -5.61 -17.95
CA SER A 495 -24.19 -6.39 -16.97
C SER A 495 -24.69 -7.83 -16.85
N PHE A 496 -25.88 -8.16 -17.35
CA PHE A 496 -26.42 -9.52 -17.37
C PHE A 496 -26.55 -10.09 -18.79
N SER A 497 -25.83 -9.50 -19.76
CA SER A 497 -25.63 -10.10 -21.07
C SER A 497 -24.98 -11.47 -20.96
N ASP A 498 -25.43 -12.41 -21.80
CA ASP A 498 -24.89 -13.77 -21.87
C ASP A 498 -23.90 -13.99 -23.02
N ASN A 499 -23.46 -12.90 -23.64
CA ASN A 499 -22.48 -12.89 -24.71
C ASN A 499 -21.19 -13.61 -24.27
N GLY A 500 -20.74 -14.57 -25.09
CA GLY A 500 -19.55 -15.37 -24.81
C GLY A 500 -19.73 -16.47 -23.76
N LEU A 501 -20.95 -16.72 -23.25
CA LEU A 501 -21.20 -17.83 -22.32
C LEU A 501 -21.58 -19.13 -23.02
N GLY A 502 -20.99 -20.23 -22.56
CA GLY A 502 -21.39 -21.58 -22.97
C GLY A 502 -22.76 -21.98 -22.39
N PRO A 503 -23.24 -23.20 -22.69
CA PRO A 503 -24.52 -23.69 -22.18
C PRO A 503 -24.59 -23.69 -20.64
N ILE A 504 -25.81 -23.62 -20.11
CA ILE A 504 -26.08 -23.67 -18.67
C ILE A 504 -25.58 -25.03 -18.12
N PRO A 505 -24.90 -25.06 -16.94
CA PRO A 505 -24.43 -26.32 -16.36
C PRO A 505 -25.57 -27.32 -16.14
N LYS A 506 -25.41 -28.57 -16.62
CA LYS A 506 -26.45 -29.63 -16.51
C LYS A 506 -26.91 -29.97 -15.09
N ARG A 507 -26.10 -29.64 -14.09
CA ARG A 507 -26.42 -29.84 -12.66
C ARG A 507 -27.39 -28.80 -12.09
N TRP A 508 -27.60 -27.70 -12.81
CA TRP A 508 -28.52 -26.64 -12.40
C TRP A 508 -29.96 -27.15 -12.40
N LYS A 509 -30.68 -26.93 -11.30
CA LYS A 509 -32.08 -27.37 -11.14
C LYS A 509 -33.07 -26.22 -10.97
N GLY A 510 -32.57 -24.99 -10.87
CA GLY A 510 -33.41 -23.81 -10.71
C GLY A 510 -34.13 -23.41 -11.99
N SER A 511 -35.05 -22.47 -11.83
CA SER A 511 -35.94 -21.98 -12.89
C SER A 511 -36.14 -20.48 -12.78
N CYS A 512 -36.78 -19.89 -13.79
CA CYS A 512 -37.19 -18.49 -13.77
C CYS A 512 -38.70 -18.39 -13.67
N VAL A 513 -39.17 -17.78 -12.58
CA VAL A 513 -40.59 -17.58 -12.31
C VAL A 513 -41.08 -16.40 -13.13
N SER A 514 -42.14 -16.59 -13.91
CA SER A 514 -42.77 -15.53 -14.70
C SER A 514 -43.92 -14.90 -13.91
N LYS A 515 -43.89 -13.58 -13.73
CA LYS A 515 -44.89 -12.81 -12.98
C LYS A 515 -44.88 -11.35 -13.42
N GLN A 516 -45.41 -10.43 -12.60
CA GLN A 516 -45.60 -9.02 -12.93
C GLN A 516 -44.33 -8.40 -13.52
N SER A 517 -44.44 -7.90 -14.75
CA SER A 517 -43.35 -7.26 -15.50
C SER A 517 -42.08 -8.10 -15.63
N PHE A 518 -42.14 -9.42 -15.47
CA PHE A 518 -41.00 -10.33 -15.54
C PHE A 518 -41.42 -11.63 -16.23
N ASN A 519 -41.08 -11.78 -17.51
CA ASN A 519 -41.30 -13.02 -18.25
C ASN A 519 -40.03 -13.87 -18.22
N GLY A 520 -39.96 -14.84 -17.32
CA GLY A 520 -38.81 -15.70 -17.09
C GLY A 520 -38.34 -16.47 -18.33
N SER A 521 -39.24 -16.75 -19.28
CA SER A 521 -38.88 -17.44 -20.53
C SER A 521 -38.09 -16.57 -21.51
N THR A 522 -38.19 -15.25 -21.37
CA THR A 522 -37.54 -14.28 -22.27
C THR A 522 -36.38 -13.55 -21.60
N VAL A 523 -36.48 -13.27 -20.30
CA VAL A 523 -35.47 -12.46 -19.58
C VAL A 523 -34.34 -13.27 -18.97
N CYS A 524 -34.59 -14.56 -18.67
CA CYS A 524 -33.49 -15.45 -18.28
C CYS A 524 -32.75 -15.95 -19.51
N ASN A 525 -31.44 -16.06 -19.36
CA ASN A 525 -30.51 -16.36 -20.45
C ASN A 525 -29.36 -17.22 -19.90
N ARG A 526 -28.24 -17.35 -20.64
CA ARG A 526 -27.10 -18.14 -20.12
C ARG A 526 -26.35 -17.44 -18.99
N LYS A 527 -26.62 -16.17 -18.70
CA LYS A 527 -26.02 -15.40 -17.61
C LYS A 527 -26.88 -15.44 -16.35
N LEU A 528 -28.11 -14.94 -16.43
CA LEU A 528 -29.16 -15.06 -15.43
C LEU A 528 -29.93 -16.35 -15.68
N ILE A 529 -29.54 -17.42 -15.00
CA ILE A 529 -30.04 -18.78 -15.25
C ILE A 529 -31.22 -19.17 -14.36
N GLY A 530 -31.51 -18.34 -13.34
CA GLY A 530 -32.57 -18.55 -12.37
C GLY A 530 -33.00 -17.25 -11.72
N ALA A 531 -34.30 -17.08 -11.50
CA ALA A 531 -34.87 -15.90 -10.87
C ALA A 531 -36.18 -16.28 -10.15
N LYS A 532 -36.18 -16.18 -8.83
CA LYS A 532 -37.30 -16.51 -7.94
C LYS A 532 -37.53 -15.35 -6.96
N TYR A 533 -38.73 -15.26 -6.39
CA TYR A 533 -39.08 -14.29 -5.36
C TYR A 533 -39.84 -14.95 -4.21
N PHE A 534 -39.76 -14.38 -3.01
CA PHE A 534 -40.41 -14.85 -1.80
C PHE A 534 -40.93 -13.65 -1.02
N ILE A 535 -42.24 -13.60 -0.82
CA ILE A 535 -42.95 -12.51 -0.14
C ILE A 535 -43.91 -13.00 0.95
N SER A 536 -44.22 -14.31 0.97
CA SER A 536 -45.24 -14.86 1.86
C SER A 536 -44.94 -14.60 3.33
N GLY A 537 -43.67 -14.57 3.72
CA GLY A 537 -43.24 -14.21 5.07
C GLY A 537 -43.51 -12.75 5.42
N LEU A 538 -43.37 -11.83 4.45
CA LEU A 538 -43.63 -10.40 4.63
C LEU A 538 -45.14 -10.10 4.76
N ILE A 539 -45.98 -10.76 3.96
CA ILE A 539 -47.45 -10.54 3.96
C ILE A 539 -48.20 -11.49 4.91
N GLY A 540 -47.50 -12.23 5.77
CA GLY A 540 -48.11 -13.13 6.76
C GLY A 540 -48.91 -14.28 6.14
N GLY A 541 -48.57 -14.71 4.93
CA GLY A 541 -49.30 -15.74 4.18
C GLY A 541 -50.61 -15.27 3.54
N ALA A 542 -50.89 -13.97 3.56
CA ALA A 542 -51.98 -13.39 2.78
C ALA A 542 -51.77 -13.59 1.27
N ASP A 543 -52.84 -13.43 0.49
CA ASP A 543 -52.75 -13.48 -0.97
C ASP A 543 -51.85 -12.34 -1.50
N GLU A 544 -50.97 -12.65 -2.45
CA GLU A 544 -50.09 -11.67 -3.12
C GLU A 544 -50.88 -10.53 -3.78
N SER A 545 -52.13 -10.77 -4.20
CA SER A 545 -53.03 -9.75 -4.74
C SER A 545 -53.40 -8.66 -3.73
N ASN A 546 -53.22 -8.90 -2.43
CA ASN A 546 -53.42 -7.90 -1.38
C ASN A 546 -52.23 -6.93 -1.24
N TRP A 547 -51.13 -7.13 -1.98
CA TRP A 547 -50.03 -6.18 -2.00
C TRP A 547 -50.45 -4.89 -2.70
N ASN A 548 -50.68 -3.83 -1.92
CA ASN A 548 -51.07 -2.53 -2.43
C ASN A 548 -49.88 -1.85 -3.15
N THR A 549 -49.79 -2.06 -4.46
CA THR A 549 -48.76 -1.46 -5.33
C THR A 549 -48.84 0.07 -5.40
N THR A 550 -49.96 0.68 -5.01
CA THR A 550 -50.13 2.14 -4.93
C THR A 550 -49.39 2.72 -3.73
N GLU A 551 -49.34 1.98 -2.61
CA GLU A 551 -48.64 2.36 -1.39
C GLU A 551 -47.18 1.90 -1.40
N ASN A 552 -46.86 0.79 -2.06
CA ASN A 552 -45.50 0.26 -2.19
C ASN A 552 -45.20 -0.01 -3.67
N PRO A 553 -44.40 0.84 -4.35
CA PRO A 553 -44.19 0.78 -5.81
C PRO A 553 -43.35 -0.43 -6.29
N GLU A 554 -43.45 -1.59 -5.65
CA GLU A 554 -42.70 -2.81 -5.93
C GLU A 554 -43.32 -3.70 -7.02
N TYR A 555 -42.47 -4.59 -7.57
CA TYR A 555 -42.89 -5.67 -8.47
C TYR A 555 -43.01 -6.97 -7.70
N VAL A 556 -44.21 -7.57 -7.65
CA VAL A 556 -44.42 -8.92 -7.11
C VAL A 556 -43.91 -9.96 -8.12
N SER A 557 -42.60 -9.96 -8.30
CA SER A 557 -41.84 -10.80 -9.22
C SER A 557 -40.35 -10.72 -8.84
N PRO A 558 -39.44 -11.49 -9.48
CA PRO A 558 -38.02 -11.37 -9.22
C PRO A 558 -37.38 -10.04 -9.67
N ARG A 559 -38.15 -9.13 -10.30
CA ARG A 559 -37.67 -7.84 -10.79
C ARG A 559 -37.28 -6.92 -9.62
N ASP A 560 -36.17 -6.22 -9.79
CA ASP A 560 -35.64 -5.27 -8.81
C ASP A 560 -36.28 -3.88 -8.99
N PHE A 561 -37.03 -3.43 -7.98
CA PHE A 561 -37.45 -2.03 -7.89
C PHE A 561 -36.37 -1.17 -7.20
N ASN A 562 -35.76 -1.67 -6.14
CA ASN A 562 -34.84 -0.89 -5.30
C ASN A 562 -33.47 -0.64 -5.95
N GLY A 563 -33.00 -1.58 -6.78
CA GLY A 563 -31.69 -1.51 -7.44
C GLY A 563 -30.54 -2.10 -6.63
N HIS A 564 -30.73 -2.39 -5.33
CA HIS A 564 -29.68 -2.98 -4.48
C HIS A 564 -29.24 -4.37 -4.97
N GLY A 565 -30.19 -5.28 -5.22
CA GLY A 565 -29.90 -6.64 -5.69
C GLY A 565 -29.24 -6.67 -7.07
N THR A 566 -29.64 -5.77 -7.97
CA THR A 566 -29.00 -5.55 -9.28
C THR A 566 -27.54 -5.14 -9.11
N HIS A 567 -27.26 -4.18 -8.22
CA HIS A 567 -25.92 -3.69 -7.94
C HIS A 567 -25.01 -4.76 -7.33
N VAL A 568 -25.54 -5.54 -6.38
CA VAL A 568 -24.85 -6.67 -5.75
C VAL A 568 -24.54 -7.77 -6.77
N ALA A 569 -25.53 -8.17 -7.59
CA ALA A 569 -25.35 -9.20 -8.61
C ALA A 569 -24.33 -8.79 -9.69
N ALA A 570 -24.39 -7.53 -10.15
CA ALA A 570 -23.44 -6.97 -11.11
C ALA A 570 -22.03 -6.86 -10.52
N THR A 571 -21.89 -6.56 -9.24
CA THR A 571 -20.58 -6.56 -8.56
C THR A 571 -20.01 -7.98 -8.44
N ALA A 572 -20.83 -8.98 -8.13
CA ALA A 572 -20.33 -10.36 -7.98
C ALA A 572 -19.92 -10.98 -9.32
N ALA A 573 -20.78 -10.83 -10.33
CA ALA A 573 -20.62 -11.51 -11.60
C ALA A 573 -21.14 -10.70 -12.79
N GLY A 574 -21.16 -9.38 -12.79
CA GLY A 574 -21.50 -8.62 -14.00
C GLY A 574 -20.61 -8.96 -15.20
N SER A 575 -21.21 -9.08 -16.37
CA SER A 575 -20.53 -9.13 -17.67
C SER A 575 -19.79 -7.81 -17.93
N PHE A 576 -18.90 -7.80 -18.92
CA PHE A 576 -18.15 -6.58 -19.27
C PHE A 576 -19.08 -5.58 -19.95
N VAL A 577 -19.14 -4.36 -19.41
CA VAL A 577 -19.88 -3.23 -20.00
C VAL A 577 -18.92 -2.06 -20.16
N ALA A 578 -18.64 -1.68 -21.40
CA ALA A 578 -17.75 -0.56 -21.71
C ALA A 578 -18.41 0.79 -21.39
N ASP A 579 -17.60 1.83 -21.20
CA ASP A 579 -18.05 3.21 -21.00
C ASP A 579 -19.05 3.43 -19.84
N ALA A 580 -19.09 2.51 -18.87
CA ALA A 580 -19.85 2.65 -17.65
C ALA A 580 -19.30 3.82 -16.82
N SER A 581 -20.20 4.70 -16.38
CA SER A 581 -19.88 5.86 -15.54
C SER A 581 -21.09 6.17 -14.65
N TYR A 582 -20.87 6.98 -13.62
CA TYR A 582 -21.95 7.58 -12.84
C TYR A 582 -21.72 9.07 -12.80
N LEU A 583 -22.65 9.84 -13.35
CA LEU A 583 -22.51 11.27 -13.63
C LEU A 583 -21.20 11.55 -14.38
N ALA A 584 -20.90 10.76 -15.42
CA ALA A 584 -19.63 10.79 -16.17
C ALA A 584 -18.34 10.54 -15.33
N LEU A 585 -18.45 10.32 -14.02
CA LEU A 585 -17.35 10.01 -13.12
C LEU A 585 -17.10 8.50 -13.05
N GLY A 586 -15.87 8.12 -12.71
CA GLY A 586 -15.46 6.72 -12.62
C GLY A 586 -15.54 5.96 -13.95
N ARG A 587 -15.49 6.68 -15.08
CA ARG A 587 -15.68 6.14 -16.42
C ARG A 587 -14.69 4.99 -16.70
N GLY A 588 -15.22 3.87 -17.18
CA GLY A 588 -14.43 2.70 -17.55
C GLY A 588 -15.32 1.50 -17.89
N THR A 589 -14.76 0.30 -17.82
CA THR A 589 -15.46 -0.96 -18.09
C THR A 589 -16.00 -1.54 -16.80
N ALA A 590 -17.32 -1.55 -16.61
CA ALA A 590 -17.90 -2.25 -15.48
C ALA A 590 -17.78 -3.77 -15.70
N ARG A 591 -17.46 -4.51 -14.62
CA ARG A 591 -17.52 -5.98 -14.59
C ARG A 591 -17.66 -6.45 -13.15
N GLY A 592 -18.12 -7.69 -12.98
CA GLY A 592 -18.08 -8.38 -11.70
C GLY A 592 -16.76 -9.12 -11.45
N GLY A 593 -16.63 -9.70 -10.26
CA GLY A 593 -15.44 -10.46 -9.85
C GLY A 593 -15.21 -11.71 -10.67
N ALA A 594 -16.30 -12.41 -10.98
CA ALA A 594 -16.36 -13.57 -11.87
C ALA A 594 -17.28 -13.30 -13.08
N PRO A 595 -16.83 -12.57 -14.11
CA PRO A 595 -17.66 -12.14 -15.23
C PRO A 595 -18.33 -13.26 -16.03
N ARG A 596 -17.81 -14.50 -16.00
CA ARG A 596 -18.42 -15.66 -16.68
C ARG A 596 -19.17 -16.62 -15.75
N ALA A 597 -19.21 -16.33 -14.45
CA ALA A 597 -20.07 -17.07 -13.52
C ALA A 597 -21.55 -16.82 -13.85
N ARG A 598 -22.40 -17.78 -13.53
CA ARG A 598 -23.85 -17.72 -13.69
C ARG A 598 -24.47 -17.08 -12.46
N ILE A 599 -25.56 -16.34 -12.65
CA ILE A 599 -26.32 -15.69 -11.58
C ILE A 599 -27.65 -16.41 -11.41
N ALA A 600 -27.98 -16.71 -10.16
CA ALA A 600 -29.32 -17.12 -9.75
C ALA A 600 -29.84 -16.13 -8.70
N MET A 601 -30.90 -15.40 -9.03
CA MET A 601 -31.48 -14.38 -8.15
C MET A 601 -32.62 -14.97 -7.31
N TYR A 602 -32.58 -14.70 -6.00
CA TYR A 602 -33.60 -15.06 -5.03
C TYR A 602 -34.05 -13.79 -4.30
N LYS A 603 -35.09 -13.12 -4.81
CA LYS A 603 -35.64 -11.91 -4.20
C LYS A 603 -36.34 -12.25 -2.89
N ALA A 604 -35.84 -11.74 -1.77
CA ALA A 604 -36.43 -11.91 -0.44
C ALA A 604 -36.56 -10.57 0.32
N CYS A 605 -36.09 -9.49 -0.28
CA CYS A 605 -36.17 -8.13 0.25
C CYS A 605 -37.09 -7.28 -0.64
N TRP A 606 -37.87 -6.42 0.01
CA TRP A 606 -38.93 -5.64 -0.62
C TRP A 606 -38.87 -4.21 -0.14
N HIS A 607 -38.99 -3.25 -1.06
CA HIS A 607 -39.11 -1.85 -0.68
C HIS A 607 -40.46 -1.58 0.00
N LEU A 608 -40.42 -0.99 1.21
CA LEU A 608 -41.60 -0.57 1.95
C LEU A 608 -41.59 0.95 2.10
N ALA A 609 -42.58 1.63 1.52
CA ALA A 609 -42.66 3.10 1.54
C ALA A 609 -42.80 3.64 2.97
N SER A 610 -43.47 2.92 3.87
CA SER A 610 -43.63 3.29 5.28
C SER A 610 -42.32 3.32 6.08
N ILE A 611 -41.29 2.60 5.63
CA ILE A 611 -39.96 2.52 6.26
C ILE A 611 -38.90 3.25 5.41
N GLY A 612 -39.23 3.57 4.16
CA GLY A 612 -38.33 4.24 3.22
C GLY A 612 -37.13 3.41 2.77
N THR A 613 -37.10 2.10 3.06
CA THR A 613 -35.97 1.20 2.75
C THR A 613 -36.41 -0.22 2.41
N ALA A 614 -35.50 -1.00 1.81
CA ALA A 614 -35.73 -2.41 1.54
C ALA A 614 -35.69 -3.23 2.84
N THR A 615 -36.72 -4.03 3.07
CA THR A 615 -36.87 -4.89 4.26
C THR A 615 -37.01 -6.34 3.84
N CYS A 616 -36.41 -7.26 4.59
CA CYS A 616 -36.43 -8.69 4.29
C CYS A 616 -37.05 -9.45 5.47
N SER A 617 -38.05 -10.29 5.21
CA SER A 617 -38.60 -11.17 6.24
C SER A 617 -37.66 -12.35 6.49
N ALA A 618 -37.44 -12.73 7.75
CA ALA A 618 -36.61 -13.87 8.11
C ALA A 618 -37.11 -15.19 7.47
N ALA A 619 -38.43 -15.35 7.33
CA ALA A 619 -39.03 -16.53 6.70
C ALA A 619 -38.72 -16.58 5.19
N ASP A 620 -38.84 -15.45 4.49
CA ASP A 620 -38.55 -15.36 3.05
C ASP A 620 -37.05 -15.53 2.77
N MET A 621 -36.19 -14.97 3.62
CA MET A 621 -34.74 -15.16 3.55
C MET A 621 -34.36 -16.63 3.71
N LEU A 622 -34.94 -17.33 4.70
CA LEU A 622 -34.66 -18.75 4.91
C LEU A 622 -35.17 -19.60 3.75
N LYS A 623 -36.36 -19.28 3.21
CA LYS A 623 -36.89 -19.98 2.04
C LYS A 623 -36.04 -19.75 0.79
N ALA A 624 -35.51 -18.54 0.60
CA ALA A 624 -34.57 -18.24 -0.47
C ALA A 624 -33.28 -19.06 -0.38
N ILE A 625 -32.71 -19.18 0.84
CA ILE A 625 -31.51 -20.01 1.06
C ILE A 625 -31.80 -21.48 0.80
N ASP A 626 -32.92 -22.01 1.31
CA ASP A 626 -33.36 -23.40 1.07
C ASP A 626 -33.51 -23.70 -0.42
N GLU A 627 -34.15 -22.80 -1.15
CA GLU A 627 -34.36 -22.94 -2.58
C GLU A 627 -33.03 -22.88 -3.36
N ALA A 628 -32.12 -21.98 -2.97
CA ALA A 628 -30.79 -21.89 -3.58
C ALA A 628 -29.95 -23.16 -3.37
N ILE A 629 -30.04 -23.75 -2.18
CA ILE A 629 -29.43 -25.05 -1.87
C ILE A 629 -30.01 -26.14 -2.78
N HIS A 630 -31.34 -26.18 -2.94
CA HIS A 630 -32.02 -27.15 -3.79
C HIS A 630 -31.58 -27.02 -5.27
N ASP A 631 -31.53 -25.79 -5.76
CA ASP A 631 -31.21 -25.48 -7.16
C ASP A 631 -29.75 -25.79 -7.52
N GLY A 632 -28.88 -25.88 -6.51
CA GLY A 632 -27.49 -26.34 -6.66
C GLY A 632 -26.50 -25.21 -6.93
N VAL A 633 -26.67 -24.05 -6.27
CA VAL A 633 -25.68 -22.95 -6.31
C VAL A 633 -24.34 -23.37 -5.70
N ASP A 634 -23.24 -22.75 -6.13
CA ASP A 634 -21.89 -23.04 -5.58
C ASP A 634 -21.48 -22.10 -4.46
N VAL A 635 -22.00 -20.88 -4.50
CA VAL A 635 -21.68 -19.77 -3.58
C VAL A 635 -22.96 -19.00 -3.32
N LEU A 636 -23.19 -18.59 -2.07
CA LEU A 636 -24.26 -17.67 -1.69
C LEU A 636 -23.67 -16.30 -1.33
N SER A 637 -24.20 -15.25 -1.94
CA SER A 637 -23.93 -13.85 -1.62
C SER A 637 -25.18 -13.25 -0.99
N ILE A 638 -25.08 -12.80 0.26
CA ILE A 638 -26.21 -12.25 1.01
C ILE A 638 -25.80 -10.93 1.65
N SER A 639 -26.23 -9.83 1.02
CA SER A 639 -25.83 -8.47 1.40
C SER A 639 -26.81 -7.82 2.38
N THR A 640 -27.29 -8.60 3.34
CA THR A 640 -28.24 -8.19 4.38
C THR A 640 -27.70 -8.50 5.76
N SER A 641 -28.19 -7.79 6.77
CA SER A 641 -27.81 -7.98 8.17
C SER A 641 -29.01 -7.81 9.08
N PHE A 642 -28.94 -8.42 10.27
CA PHE A 642 -29.95 -8.26 11.32
C PHE A 642 -29.56 -7.10 12.26
N PRO A 643 -30.52 -6.30 12.77
CA PRO A 643 -30.21 -5.25 13.75
C PRO A 643 -29.69 -5.82 15.08
N ILE A 644 -29.06 -4.96 15.88
CA ILE A 644 -28.58 -5.30 17.24
C ILE A 644 -29.78 -5.20 18.21
N PRO A 645 -29.96 -6.07 19.22
CA PRO A 645 -29.05 -7.13 19.68
C PRO A 645 -29.02 -8.37 18.78
N LEU A 646 -27.85 -9.02 18.72
CA LEU A 646 -27.70 -10.28 18.00
C LEU A 646 -28.42 -11.44 18.74
N PHE A 647 -28.97 -12.37 17.98
CA PHE A 647 -29.54 -13.61 18.52
C PHE A 647 -28.51 -14.76 18.46
N PRO A 648 -28.50 -15.67 19.46
CA PRO A 648 -27.65 -16.86 19.42
C PRO A 648 -27.84 -17.69 18.13
N GLU A 649 -26.79 -18.32 17.60
CA GLU A 649 -26.79 -18.92 16.25
C GLU A 649 -27.78 -20.09 16.02
N VAL A 650 -28.32 -20.68 17.10
CA VAL A 650 -29.37 -21.72 17.03
C VAL A 650 -30.72 -21.24 17.60
N ASP A 651 -30.83 -19.95 17.89
CA ASP A 651 -32.09 -19.32 18.28
C ASP A 651 -33.04 -19.32 17.07
N ALA A 652 -34.31 -19.62 17.32
CA ALA A 652 -35.32 -19.66 16.26
C ALA A 652 -35.52 -18.29 15.57
N ARG A 653 -35.06 -17.20 16.19
CA ARG A 653 -35.12 -15.84 15.64
C ARG A 653 -33.99 -15.52 14.66
N ASP A 654 -32.88 -16.26 14.67
CA ASP A 654 -31.79 -16.11 13.69
C ASP A 654 -31.93 -17.13 12.55
N ALA A 655 -32.88 -16.87 11.66
CA ALA A 655 -33.09 -17.70 10.49
C ALA A 655 -31.88 -17.69 9.52
N MET A 656 -31.08 -16.63 9.55
CA MET A 656 -29.92 -16.45 8.68
C MET A 656 -28.78 -17.40 9.04
N ALA A 657 -28.43 -17.48 10.33
CA ALA A 657 -27.40 -18.40 10.81
C ALA A 657 -27.79 -19.86 10.51
N VAL A 658 -29.05 -20.22 10.73
CA VAL A 658 -29.58 -21.59 10.47
C VAL A 658 -29.55 -21.93 8.98
N GLY A 659 -30.06 -21.05 8.11
CA GLY A 659 -30.01 -21.26 6.67
C GLY A 659 -28.57 -21.40 6.15
N ALA A 660 -27.68 -20.52 6.61
CA ALA A 660 -26.27 -20.56 6.24
C ALA A 660 -25.56 -21.84 6.71
N PHE A 661 -25.92 -22.37 7.89
CA PHE A 661 -25.38 -23.64 8.39
C PHE A 661 -25.68 -24.78 7.41
N HIS A 662 -26.93 -24.88 6.95
CA HIS A 662 -27.35 -25.94 6.02
C HIS A 662 -26.71 -25.81 4.64
N ALA A 663 -26.49 -24.58 4.15
CA ALA A 663 -25.73 -24.35 2.92
C ALA A 663 -24.27 -24.82 3.06
N VAL A 664 -23.60 -24.41 4.14
CA VAL A 664 -22.19 -24.76 4.41
C VAL A 664 -22.04 -26.26 4.64
N ALA A 665 -22.98 -26.90 5.33
CA ALA A 665 -23.00 -28.35 5.52
C ALA A 665 -23.10 -29.14 4.20
N LYS A 666 -23.67 -28.52 3.16
CA LYS A 666 -23.72 -29.06 1.78
C LYS A 666 -22.56 -28.59 0.89
N GLY A 667 -21.56 -27.91 1.46
CA GLY A 667 -20.34 -27.50 0.76
C GLY A 667 -20.42 -26.16 0.04
N ILE A 668 -21.49 -25.40 0.25
CA ILE A 668 -21.75 -24.08 -0.35
C ILE A 668 -21.22 -22.99 0.60
N PRO A 669 -20.17 -22.22 0.25
CA PRO A 669 -19.73 -21.09 1.05
C PRO A 669 -20.78 -19.97 1.04
N VAL A 670 -21.00 -19.37 2.20
CA VAL A 670 -21.95 -18.26 2.38
C VAL A 670 -21.17 -17.00 2.77
N VAL A 671 -21.30 -15.96 1.97
CA VAL A 671 -20.65 -14.66 2.16
C VAL A 671 -21.72 -13.64 2.55
N CYS A 672 -21.54 -13.00 3.71
CA CYS A 672 -22.47 -12.01 4.23
C CYS A 672 -21.78 -10.70 4.59
N SER A 673 -22.53 -9.61 4.57
CA SER A 673 -22.08 -8.29 5.03
C SER A 673 -21.87 -8.25 6.55
N GLY A 674 -20.86 -7.51 7.01
CA GLY A 674 -20.61 -7.28 8.43
C GLY A 674 -21.59 -6.31 9.12
N GLY A 675 -22.33 -5.52 8.35
CA GLY A 675 -23.24 -4.47 8.84
C GLY A 675 -22.63 -3.08 8.70
N ASN A 676 -23.51 -2.06 8.77
CA ASN A 676 -23.16 -0.66 8.54
C ASN A 676 -23.35 0.22 9.80
N ALA A 677 -23.22 -0.36 10.99
CA ALA A 677 -23.46 0.31 12.28
C ALA A 677 -22.17 0.71 13.01
N GLY A 678 -21.02 0.68 12.34
CA GLY A 678 -19.75 1.19 12.86
C GLY A 678 -19.76 2.71 13.09
N PRO A 679 -18.72 3.27 13.72
CA PRO A 679 -17.41 2.66 13.99
C PRO A 679 -17.30 2.05 15.40
N ALA A 680 -18.36 2.09 16.20
CA ALA A 680 -18.33 1.55 17.56
C ALA A 680 -18.02 0.05 17.57
N SER A 681 -17.30 -0.41 18.59
CA SER A 681 -17.02 -1.84 18.81
C SER A 681 -18.30 -2.64 19.04
N GLN A 682 -18.26 -3.94 18.75
CA GLN A 682 -19.39 -4.87 18.98
C GLN A 682 -20.64 -4.58 18.14
N THR A 683 -20.46 -3.95 16.99
CA THR A 683 -21.53 -3.63 16.05
C THR A 683 -21.61 -4.63 14.89
N VAL A 684 -20.67 -5.57 14.79
CA VAL A 684 -20.61 -6.60 13.74
C VAL A 684 -21.78 -7.59 13.83
N THR A 685 -22.35 -7.90 12.68
CA THR A 685 -23.48 -8.83 12.50
C THR A 685 -23.05 -10.06 11.70
N ASN A 686 -23.97 -11.01 11.44
CA ASN A 686 -23.68 -12.25 10.71
C ASN A 686 -22.47 -13.02 11.29
N THR A 687 -22.42 -13.14 12.62
CA THR A 687 -21.20 -13.55 13.34
C THR A 687 -21.00 -15.07 13.46
N ALA A 688 -21.91 -15.88 12.91
CA ALA A 688 -21.83 -17.33 12.98
C ALA A 688 -20.50 -17.87 12.38
N PRO A 689 -19.85 -18.88 13.01
CA PRO A 689 -18.54 -19.35 12.57
C PRO A 689 -18.51 -20.08 11.21
N TRP A 690 -19.65 -20.34 10.58
CA TRP A 690 -19.71 -20.92 9.23
C TRP A 690 -19.91 -19.86 8.13
N ILE A 691 -20.22 -18.62 8.50
CA ILE A 691 -20.38 -17.50 7.56
C ILE A 691 -19.03 -16.81 7.32
N ILE A 692 -18.78 -16.36 6.08
CA ILE A 692 -17.69 -15.43 5.73
C ILE A 692 -18.25 -14.01 5.84
N THR A 693 -17.85 -13.26 6.87
CA THR A 693 -18.36 -11.92 7.16
C THR A 693 -17.40 -10.85 6.63
N VAL A 694 -17.92 -9.91 5.83
CA VAL A 694 -17.10 -8.95 5.07
C VAL A 694 -17.25 -7.52 5.59
N ALA A 695 -16.12 -6.86 5.84
CA ALA A 695 -16.02 -5.43 6.13
C ALA A 695 -15.78 -4.59 4.87
N ALA A 696 -16.16 -3.31 4.93
CA ALA A 696 -16.05 -2.36 3.84
C ALA A 696 -14.81 -1.48 3.97
N THR A 697 -14.06 -1.36 2.88
CA THR A 697 -12.92 -0.44 2.75
C THR A 697 -13.13 0.54 1.60
N THR A 698 -12.45 1.68 1.66
CA THR A 698 -12.25 2.53 0.50
C THR A 698 -11.32 1.87 -0.52
N GLN A 699 -11.27 2.45 -1.71
CA GLN A 699 -10.30 2.11 -2.74
C GLN A 699 -9.53 3.39 -3.11
N ASP A 700 -8.49 3.26 -3.92
CA ASP A 700 -7.66 4.36 -4.39
C ASP A 700 -8.31 5.21 -5.50
N ARG A 701 -9.61 5.46 -5.38
CA ARG A 701 -10.42 6.35 -6.21
C ARG A 701 -11.05 7.44 -5.33
N SER A 702 -10.87 8.69 -5.75
CA SER A 702 -11.52 9.85 -5.11
C SER A 702 -12.18 10.75 -6.15
N PHE A 703 -13.04 11.65 -5.67
CA PHE A 703 -13.82 12.57 -6.50
C PHE A 703 -13.49 14.03 -6.12
N PRO A 704 -12.25 14.48 -6.40
CA PRO A 704 -11.82 15.83 -6.07
C PRO A 704 -12.61 16.87 -6.86
N THR A 705 -12.91 17.97 -6.18
CA THR A 705 -13.58 19.14 -6.75
C THR A 705 -12.83 20.39 -6.30
N LEU A 706 -12.44 21.22 -7.26
CA LEU A 706 -11.58 22.38 -7.03
C LEU A 706 -12.40 23.59 -6.60
N ILE A 707 -11.94 24.27 -5.55
CA ILE A 707 -12.49 25.49 -4.99
C ILE A 707 -11.40 26.55 -5.10
N THR A 708 -11.57 27.54 -5.97
CA THR A 708 -10.61 28.66 -6.09
C THR A 708 -11.15 29.88 -5.39
N LEU A 709 -10.43 30.37 -4.39
CA LEU A 709 -10.77 31.57 -3.63
C LEU A 709 -10.30 32.82 -4.38
N GLY A 710 -10.89 33.99 -4.09
CA GLY A 710 -10.55 35.27 -4.71
C GLY A 710 -9.12 35.76 -4.47
N ASN A 711 -8.40 35.18 -3.50
CA ASN A 711 -6.96 35.39 -3.31
C ASN A 711 -6.09 34.42 -4.14
N ASN A 712 -6.69 33.71 -5.10
CA ASN A 712 -6.05 32.74 -5.99
C ASN A 712 -5.51 31.47 -5.31
N ILE A 713 -5.92 31.20 -4.06
CA ILE A 713 -5.65 29.92 -3.39
C ILE A 713 -6.68 28.90 -3.87
N THR A 714 -6.22 27.72 -4.30
CA THR A 714 -7.08 26.60 -4.68
C THR A 714 -7.08 25.53 -3.59
N ILE A 715 -8.27 25.20 -3.10
CA ILE A 715 -8.55 24.14 -2.14
C ILE A 715 -9.22 22.98 -2.87
N VAL A 716 -8.95 21.74 -2.43
CA VAL A 716 -9.51 20.53 -3.02
C VAL A 716 -10.50 19.89 -2.07
N GLY A 717 -11.79 19.99 -2.38
CA GLY A 717 -12.87 19.30 -1.67
C GLY A 717 -13.25 17.97 -2.32
N GLN A 718 -14.24 17.28 -1.75
CA GLN A 718 -14.85 16.07 -2.31
C GLN A 718 -16.33 16.33 -2.63
N ALA A 719 -16.77 15.98 -3.84
CA ALA A 719 -18.17 16.12 -4.28
C ALA A 719 -18.47 15.17 -5.46
N LEU A 720 -19.73 15.13 -5.89
CA LEU A 720 -20.16 14.53 -7.16
C LEU A 720 -20.90 15.58 -8.00
N TYR A 721 -20.26 16.73 -8.20
CA TYR A 721 -20.80 17.86 -8.94
C TYR A 721 -20.39 17.78 -10.42
N GLN A 722 -21.37 17.83 -11.32
CA GLN A 722 -21.15 17.85 -12.79
C GLN A 722 -21.91 18.99 -13.48
N GLY A 723 -22.30 20.01 -12.72
CA GLY A 723 -22.82 21.25 -13.30
C GLY A 723 -21.73 22.05 -14.03
N PRO A 724 -22.07 23.18 -14.66
CA PRO A 724 -21.10 24.02 -15.34
C PRO A 724 -20.05 24.61 -14.38
N ASP A 725 -18.92 25.05 -14.93
CA ASP A 725 -17.97 25.87 -14.15
C ASP A 725 -18.69 27.11 -13.61
N MET A 726 -18.58 27.34 -12.29
CA MET A 726 -19.09 28.57 -11.69
C MET A 726 -18.09 29.70 -11.92
N ASP A 727 -18.59 30.91 -12.18
CA ASP A 727 -17.78 32.12 -12.08
C ASP A 727 -17.57 32.50 -10.61
N PHE A 728 -16.64 33.44 -10.37
CA PHE A 728 -16.41 33.96 -9.02
C PHE A 728 -17.71 34.52 -8.44
N THR A 729 -18.19 33.82 -7.41
CA THR A 729 -19.47 34.05 -6.77
C THR A 729 -19.22 34.47 -5.32
N GLY A 730 -20.06 35.34 -4.78
CA GLY A 730 -19.94 35.76 -3.37
C GLY A 730 -19.92 34.56 -2.43
N LEU A 731 -19.00 34.53 -1.48
CA LEU A 731 -18.83 33.47 -0.48
C LEU A 731 -19.22 34.02 0.89
N VAL A 732 -19.98 33.27 1.69
CA VAL A 732 -20.42 33.74 3.01
C VAL A 732 -20.33 32.64 4.06
N TYR A 733 -19.91 33.01 5.27
CA TYR A 733 -20.14 32.24 6.47
C TYR A 733 -21.20 33.00 7.30
N PRO A 734 -22.39 32.43 7.56
CA PRO A 734 -23.44 33.15 8.28
C PRO A 734 -23.05 33.39 9.74
N GLU A 735 -22.53 34.59 10.01
CA GLU A 735 -22.13 35.05 11.33
C GLU A 735 -22.67 36.47 11.53
N GLY A 736 -23.45 36.66 12.60
CA GLY A 736 -24.08 37.94 12.90
C GLY A 736 -23.09 38.93 13.52
N PRO A 737 -23.32 40.24 13.41
CA PRO A 737 -22.46 41.26 14.03
C PRO A 737 -22.55 41.31 15.58
N GLY A 738 -23.23 40.35 16.22
CA GLY A 738 -23.46 40.30 17.67
C GLY A 738 -24.46 41.32 18.22
N THR A 739 -24.84 42.32 17.41
CA THR A 739 -25.75 43.42 17.79
C THR A 739 -27.13 43.35 17.13
N SER A 740 -27.40 42.31 16.35
CA SER A 740 -28.67 42.11 15.62
C SER A 740 -29.63 41.18 16.37
N ASN A 741 -30.94 41.47 16.32
CA ASN A 741 -31.98 40.56 16.83
C ASN A 741 -32.28 39.38 15.88
N GLU A 742 -31.69 39.36 14.68
CA GLU A 742 -31.82 38.27 13.72
C GLU A 742 -30.95 37.07 14.11
N THR A 743 -31.40 35.85 13.78
CA THR A 743 -30.64 34.61 14.02
C THR A 743 -29.63 34.38 12.92
N PHE A 744 -28.36 34.21 13.28
CA PHE A 744 -27.29 33.81 12.36
C PHE A 744 -26.68 32.50 12.84
N SER A 745 -26.53 31.54 11.94
CA SER A 745 -25.89 30.27 12.25
C SER A 745 -25.09 29.75 11.07
N GLY A 746 -23.79 29.55 11.30
CA GLY A 746 -22.90 28.82 10.42
C GLY A 746 -22.91 27.30 10.64
N VAL A 747 -23.85 26.80 11.46
CA VAL A 747 -24.09 25.36 11.64
C VAL A 747 -24.93 24.85 10.48
N CYS A 748 -24.49 23.80 9.80
CA CYS A 748 -25.15 23.30 8.59
C CYS A 748 -26.62 22.91 8.81
N GLU A 749 -26.94 22.36 9.98
CA GLU A 749 -28.29 21.95 10.39
C GLU A 749 -29.25 23.11 10.64
N ASP A 750 -28.71 24.33 10.78
CA ASP A 750 -29.48 25.54 11.13
C ASP A 750 -29.52 26.55 9.97
N LEU A 751 -29.09 26.18 8.76
CA LEU A 751 -28.98 27.11 7.64
C LEU A 751 -30.32 27.74 7.26
N ALA A 752 -31.42 26.96 7.31
CA ALA A 752 -32.78 27.45 7.06
C ALA A 752 -33.25 28.58 7.99
N LYS A 753 -32.61 28.78 9.15
CA LYS A 753 -32.97 29.82 10.12
C LYS A 753 -32.36 31.19 9.79
N ASN A 754 -31.39 31.24 8.86
CA ASN A 754 -30.73 32.49 8.50
C ASN A 754 -31.64 33.37 7.62
N PRO A 755 -31.55 34.71 7.72
CA PRO A 755 -32.26 35.60 6.81
C PRO A 755 -31.85 35.36 5.35
N ALA A 756 -32.81 35.17 4.45
CA ALA A 756 -32.56 34.88 3.03
C ALA A 756 -31.58 35.87 2.36
N ARG A 757 -31.64 37.16 2.75
CA ARG A 757 -30.74 38.22 2.27
C ARG A 757 -29.23 37.94 2.46
N ILE A 758 -28.88 37.06 3.40
CA ILE A 758 -27.49 36.71 3.69
C ILE A 758 -26.98 35.65 2.72
N ILE A 759 -27.82 34.68 2.36
CA ILE A 759 -27.52 33.49 1.58
C ILE A 759 -27.77 33.69 0.07
N LYS A 760 -28.77 34.49 -0.28
CA LYS A 760 -29.17 34.75 -1.66
C LYS A 760 -27.98 35.11 -2.55
N GLU A 761 -27.87 34.41 -3.68
CA GLU A 761 -26.84 34.59 -4.73
C GLU A 761 -25.40 34.37 -4.24
N LYS A 762 -25.21 33.59 -3.17
CA LYS A 762 -23.90 33.28 -2.59
C LYS A 762 -23.65 31.79 -2.41
N ILE A 763 -22.37 31.43 -2.34
CA ILE A 763 -21.88 30.16 -1.84
C ILE A 763 -21.79 30.26 -0.31
N VAL A 764 -22.32 29.27 0.39
CA VAL A 764 -22.36 29.24 1.87
C VAL A 764 -21.32 28.27 2.40
N LEU A 765 -20.45 28.73 3.31
CA LEU A 765 -19.65 27.87 4.17
C LEU A 765 -20.44 27.55 5.43
N CYS A 766 -20.50 26.28 5.82
CA CYS A 766 -21.06 25.86 7.11
C CYS A 766 -20.21 24.75 7.75
N PHE A 767 -20.33 24.60 9.07
CA PHE A 767 -19.67 23.55 9.84
C PHE A 767 -20.72 22.60 10.43
N THR A 768 -20.42 21.30 10.44
CA THR A 768 -21.25 20.31 11.14
C THR A 768 -20.39 19.31 11.88
N LYS A 769 -20.87 18.89 13.06
CA LYS A 769 -20.31 17.78 13.83
C LYS A 769 -20.88 16.42 13.40
N SER A 770 -21.94 16.43 12.59
CA SER A 770 -22.59 15.23 12.08
C SER A 770 -21.69 14.51 11.08
N THR A 771 -21.57 13.20 11.25
CA THR A 771 -20.94 12.32 10.26
C THR A 771 -21.92 11.87 9.18
N ASP A 772 -23.22 12.09 9.38
CA ASP A 772 -24.28 11.72 8.44
C ASP A 772 -24.19 12.58 7.19
N TYR A 773 -24.27 11.93 6.03
CA TYR A 773 -24.33 12.64 4.75
C TYR A 773 -25.70 13.29 4.53
N GLY A 774 -26.75 12.81 5.21
CA GLY A 774 -28.07 13.47 5.21
C GLY A 774 -27.98 14.95 5.58
N THR A 775 -27.09 15.31 6.50
CA THR A 775 -26.82 16.71 6.87
C THR A 775 -26.28 17.53 5.69
N VAL A 776 -25.45 16.95 4.82
CA VAL A 776 -24.92 17.64 3.63
C VAL A 776 -26.04 17.91 2.63
N ILE A 777 -26.92 16.92 2.40
CA ILE A 777 -28.08 17.07 1.51
C ILE A 777 -29.06 18.10 2.08
N GLN A 778 -29.33 18.06 3.39
CA GLN A 778 -30.20 19.04 4.04
C GLN A 778 -29.64 20.45 3.90
N ALA A 779 -28.34 20.64 4.17
CA ALA A 779 -27.68 21.94 4.02
C ALA A 779 -27.75 22.45 2.58
N ALA A 780 -27.56 21.57 1.59
CA ALA A 780 -27.73 21.93 0.19
C ALA A 780 -29.16 22.37 -0.14
N SER A 781 -30.17 21.63 0.33
CA SER A 781 -31.59 21.97 0.16
C SER A 781 -31.95 23.30 0.83
N ASP A 782 -31.45 23.55 2.04
CA ASP A 782 -31.71 24.80 2.77
C ASP A 782 -31.13 26.00 2.03
N VAL A 783 -29.89 25.90 1.55
CA VAL A 783 -29.25 26.97 0.77
C VAL A 783 -29.96 27.19 -0.56
N PHE A 784 -30.35 26.11 -1.24
CA PHE A 784 -31.12 26.19 -2.49
C PHE A 784 -32.47 26.91 -2.29
N ASN A 785 -33.22 26.55 -1.24
CA ASN A 785 -34.51 27.17 -0.92
C ASN A 785 -34.40 28.66 -0.52
N LEU A 786 -33.20 29.13 -0.18
CA LEU A 786 -32.89 30.52 0.15
C LEU A 786 -32.22 31.28 -1.02
N ASP A 787 -32.38 30.79 -2.25
CA ASP A 787 -31.79 31.34 -3.49
C ASP A 787 -30.24 31.40 -3.47
N GLY A 788 -29.58 30.53 -2.71
CA GLY A 788 -28.11 30.41 -2.71
C GLY A 788 -27.58 29.63 -3.91
N TYR A 789 -26.30 29.80 -4.23
CA TYR A 789 -25.66 29.21 -5.41
C TYR A 789 -24.80 27.98 -5.13
N GLY A 790 -24.47 27.68 -3.87
CA GLY A 790 -23.74 26.47 -3.51
C GLY A 790 -23.45 26.37 -2.02
N VAL A 791 -23.04 25.20 -1.56
CA VAL A 791 -22.66 24.97 -0.16
C VAL A 791 -21.32 24.23 -0.04
N ILE A 792 -20.46 24.75 0.83
CA ILE A 792 -19.21 24.12 1.28
C ILE A 792 -19.42 23.69 2.73
N VAL A 793 -19.37 22.38 2.96
CA VAL A 793 -19.61 21.75 4.25
C VAL A 793 -18.29 21.32 4.86
N ALA A 794 -17.86 22.02 5.91
CA ALA A 794 -16.72 21.63 6.73
C ALA A 794 -17.14 20.59 7.77
N ARG A 795 -16.61 19.37 7.65
CA ARG A 795 -16.99 18.23 8.50
C ARG A 795 -15.84 17.26 8.72
N ASN A 796 -15.94 16.40 9.72
CA ASN A 796 -15.01 15.26 9.82
C ASN A 796 -15.16 14.37 8.56
N PRO A 797 -14.08 14.00 7.85
CA PRO A 797 -14.20 13.21 6.63
C PRO A 797 -15.02 11.94 6.82
N GLY A 798 -16.17 11.89 6.16
CA GLY A 798 -17.04 10.73 6.12
C GLY A 798 -16.78 9.84 4.90
N TYR A 799 -17.57 8.79 4.78
CA TYR A 799 -17.37 7.68 3.85
C TYR A 799 -18.29 7.69 2.62
N GLN A 800 -19.32 8.53 2.63
CA GLN A 800 -20.30 8.66 1.56
C GLN A 800 -20.15 10.02 0.91
N ILE A 801 -20.29 10.04 -0.42
CA ILE A 801 -20.44 11.23 -1.23
C ILE A 801 -21.64 10.95 -2.13
N ASN A 802 -22.70 11.74 -1.99
CA ASN A 802 -23.89 11.68 -2.83
C ASN A 802 -24.00 12.99 -3.62
N PRO A 803 -24.59 12.96 -4.82
CA PRO A 803 -24.90 14.19 -5.54
C PRO A 803 -26.00 14.97 -4.81
N CYS A 804 -26.06 16.28 -5.04
CA CYS A 804 -27.16 17.14 -4.60
C CYS A 804 -27.99 17.60 -5.82
N ASP A 805 -28.39 16.66 -6.67
CA ASP A 805 -29.25 16.90 -7.84
C ASP A 805 -28.78 18.03 -8.77
N GLY A 806 -27.46 18.12 -8.98
CA GLY A 806 -26.83 19.15 -9.80
C GLY A 806 -26.54 20.47 -9.07
N PHE A 807 -27.00 20.64 -7.83
CA PHE A 807 -26.61 21.76 -6.96
C PHE A 807 -25.15 21.60 -6.47
N PRO A 808 -24.32 22.66 -6.47
CA PRO A 808 -22.96 22.58 -5.95
C PRO A 808 -22.96 22.35 -4.44
N CYS A 809 -22.67 21.11 -4.03
CA CYS A 809 -22.48 20.74 -2.63
C CYS A 809 -21.16 19.98 -2.46
N LEU A 810 -20.30 20.48 -1.58
CA LEU A 810 -18.94 19.97 -1.44
C LEU A 810 -18.62 19.76 0.02
N ALA A 811 -17.89 18.69 0.31
CA ALA A 811 -17.35 18.44 1.63
C ALA A 811 -15.85 18.76 1.66
N VAL A 812 -15.43 19.46 2.71
CA VAL A 812 -14.04 19.67 3.10
C VAL A 812 -13.85 19.22 4.55
N ASP A 813 -12.62 18.95 4.96
CA ASP A 813 -12.35 18.73 6.38
C ASP A 813 -12.35 20.05 7.17
N TYR A 814 -12.26 19.96 8.49
CA TYR A 814 -12.30 21.15 9.34
C TYR A 814 -11.12 22.09 9.12
N GLU A 815 -9.94 21.56 8.80
CA GLU A 815 -8.74 22.38 8.58
C GLU A 815 -8.94 23.26 7.35
N LEU A 816 -9.29 22.66 6.22
CA LEU A 816 -9.60 23.38 4.99
C LEU A 816 -10.82 24.29 5.15
N GLY A 817 -11.85 23.86 5.89
CA GLY A 817 -13.00 24.69 6.21
C GLY A 817 -12.63 25.93 7.02
N THR A 818 -11.73 25.80 8.00
CA THR A 818 -11.22 26.92 8.80
C THR A 818 -10.35 27.85 7.96
N ASP A 819 -9.55 27.34 7.02
CA ASP A 819 -8.80 28.17 6.08
C ASP A 819 -9.72 29.03 5.21
N ILE A 820 -10.81 28.45 4.70
CA ILE A 820 -11.85 29.19 3.96
C ILE A 820 -12.49 30.25 4.86
N LEU A 821 -12.79 29.93 6.12
CA LEU A 821 -13.34 30.89 7.08
C LEU A 821 -12.38 32.05 7.37
N PHE A 822 -11.08 31.79 7.52
CA PHE A 822 -10.08 32.85 7.69
C PHE A 822 -9.97 33.72 6.44
N TYR A 823 -10.03 33.14 5.26
CA TYR A 823 -10.13 33.91 4.02
C TYR A 823 -11.38 34.81 4.00
N ILE A 824 -12.56 34.28 4.33
CA ILE A 824 -13.82 35.05 4.42
C ILE A 824 -13.65 36.28 5.33
N ARG A 825 -12.97 36.12 6.47
CA ARG A 825 -12.73 37.20 7.45
C ARG A 825 -11.62 38.18 7.04
N SER A 826 -10.76 37.80 6.10
CA SER A 826 -9.61 38.63 5.65
C SER A 826 -9.98 39.68 4.60
N THR A 827 -11.15 39.57 3.97
CA THR A 827 -11.59 40.47 2.89
C THR A 827 -13.03 40.93 3.09
N ARG A 828 -13.37 42.12 2.57
CA ARG A 828 -14.75 42.65 2.61
C ARG A 828 -15.65 42.06 1.53
N SER A 829 -15.07 41.44 0.51
CA SER A 829 -15.80 40.87 -0.63
C SER A 829 -15.26 39.48 -0.95
N PRO A 830 -15.45 38.51 -0.03
CA PRO A 830 -15.03 37.14 -0.26
C PRO A 830 -15.80 36.53 -1.43
N VAL A 831 -15.05 35.97 -2.37
CA VAL A 831 -15.58 35.22 -3.51
C VAL A 831 -14.91 33.85 -3.63
N ALA A 832 -15.62 32.89 -4.22
CA ALA A 832 -15.11 31.58 -4.57
C ALA A 832 -15.66 31.12 -5.92
N LYS A 833 -14.91 30.25 -6.59
CA LYS A 833 -15.25 29.55 -7.83
C LYS A 833 -15.18 28.05 -7.59
N ILE A 834 -16.22 27.32 -8.01
CA ILE A 834 -16.30 25.86 -7.91
C ILE A 834 -16.27 25.28 -9.33
N GLN A 835 -15.45 24.25 -9.53
CA GLN A 835 -15.33 23.55 -10.80
C GLN A 835 -16.04 22.19 -10.79
N PRO A 836 -16.36 21.61 -11.95
CA PRO A 836 -16.89 20.25 -12.04
C PRO A 836 -15.92 19.23 -11.41
N THR A 837 -16.48 18.24 -10.73
CA THR A 837 -15.75 17.14 -10.12
C THR A 837 -14.98 16.35 -11.17
N ARG A 838 -13.79 15.86 -10.79
CA ARG A 838 -12.99 14.93 -11.61
C ARG A 838 -12.83 13.59 -10.90
N THR A 839 -12.47 12.56 -11.65
CA THR A 839 -12.09 11.26 -11.08
C THR A 839 -10.59 11.19 -10.94
N LEU A 840 -10.09 10.91 -9.74
CA LEU A 840 -8.67 10.69 -9.47
C LEU A 840 -8.44 9.23 -9.05
N VAL A 841 -7.43 8.59 -9.65
CA VAL A 841 -7.09 7.17 -9.44
C VAL A 841 -5.57 7.02 -9.29
N GLY A 842 -5.11 6.20 -8.33
CA GLY A 842 -3.73 5.71 -8.27
C GLY A 842 -2.65 6.68 -7.73
N LEU A 843 -3.02 7.79 -7.10
CA LEU A 843 -2.19 8.78 -6.39
C LEU A 843 -2.87 9.13 -5.04
N PRO A 844 -2.23 9.79 -4.04
CA PRO A 844 -2.15 9.43 -2.61
C PRO A 844 -3.49 9.29 -1.83
N VAL A 845 -4.35 8.38 -2.24
CA VAL A 845 -5.58 8.02 -1.53
C VAL A 845 -5.34 6.70 -0.82
N ALA A 846 -4.99 6.79 0.47
CA ALA A 846 -4.79 5.61 1.30
C ALA A 846 -6.10 4.84 1.50
N THR A 847 -6.00 3.51 1.50
CA THR A 847 -7.13 2.64 1.84
C THR A 847 -7.46 2.74 3.32
N LYS A 848 -8.75 2.87 3.60
CA LYS A 848 -9.29 2.98 4.95
C LYS A 848 -10.44 2.01 5.15
N VAL A 849 -10.58 1.46 6.34
CA VAL A 849 -11.82 0.79 6.75
C VAL A 849 -12.87 1.88 6.96
N ALA A 850 -13.99 1.75 6.27
CA ALA A 850 -15.02 2.78 6.25
C ALA A 850 -15.64 2.98 7.64
N THR A 851 -15.98 4.22 7.99
CA THR A 851 -16.52 4.57 9.32
C THR A 851 -17.75 3.72 9.68
N PHE A 852 -18.69 3.54 8.75
CA PHE A 852 -19.90 2.73 8.97
C PHE A 852 -19.62 1.23 9.07
N SER A 853 -18.48 0.73 8.59
CA SER A 853 -18.24 -0.71 8.58
C SER A 853 -18.30 -1.20 10.02
N SER A 854 -19.23 -2.09 10.33
CA SER A 854 -19.39 -2.59 11.70
C SER A 854 -18.14 -3.29 12.22
N ARG A 855 -17.85 -3.14 13.51
CA ARG A 855 -16.61 -3.59 14.16
C ARG A 855 -16.86 -4.75 15.14
N GLY A 856 -15.87 -5.64 15.24
CA GLY A 856 -15.84 -6.67 16.28
C GLY A 856 -15.56 -6.11 17.68
N PRO A 857 -15.42 -6.99 18.68
CA PRO A 857 -15.70 -8.44 18.63
C PRO A 857 -17.20 -8.76 18.56
N SER A 858 -17.57 -10.00 18.22
CA SER A 858 -18.96 -10.48 18.37
C SER A 858 -19.39 -10.44 19.83
N SER A 859 -20.61 -9.96 20.11
CA SER A 859 -21.19 -9.93 21.46
C SER A 859 -21.67 -11.31 21.94
N ILE A 860 -21.95 -12.25 21.02
CA ILE A 860 -22.38 -13.62 21.35
C ILE A 860 -21.16 -14.49 21.63
N SER A 861 -20.20 -14.47 20.71
CA SER A 861 -19.03 -15.35 20.75
C SER A 861 -17.74 -14.57 20.52
N PRO A 862 -17.27 -13.81 21.53
CA PRO A 862 -16.10 -12.93 21.39
C PRO A 862 -14.79 -13.70 21.13
N ALA A 863 -14.76 -15.03 21.33
CA ALA A 863 -13.65 -15.89 20.93
C ALA A 863 -13.57 -16.17 19.42
N ILE A 864 -14.60 -15.80 18.66
CA ILE A 864 -14.69 -15.95 17.21
C ILE A 864 -14.43 -14.57 16.59
N LEU A 865 -13.29 -14.43 15.90
CA LEU A 865 -12.93 -13.17 15.25
C LEU A 865 -13.96 -12.81 14.17
N LYS A 866 -14.49 -11.59 14.22
CA LYS A 866 -15.33 -10.97 13.20
C LYS A 866 -14.99 -9.49 13.05
N PRO A 867 -15.06 -8.92 11.83
CA PRO A 867 -15.30 -9.58 10.53
C PRO A 867 -14.18 -10.56 10.16
N ASP A 868 -14.37 -11.42 9.16
CA ASP A 868 -13.33 -12.37 8.72
C ASP A 868 -12.33 -11.70 7.76
N ILE A 869 -12.82 -10.82 6.89
CA ILE A 869 -12.07 -10.22 5.78
C ILE A 869 -12.65 -8.84 5.42
N ALA A 870 -11.88 -7.99 4.75
CA ALA A 870 -12.37 -6.74 4.16
C ALA A 870 -12.22 -6.72 2.63
N ALA A 871 -13.08 -5.94 1.97
CA ALA A 871 -13.00 -5.67 0.54
C ALA A 871 -13.50 -4.25 0.22
N PRO A 872 -13.22 -3.70 -0.97
CA PRO A 872 -13.78 -2.42 -1.40
C PRO A 872 -15.30 -2.43 -1.31
N GLY A 873 -15.84 -1.44 -0.59
CA GLY A 873 -17.28 -1.30 -0.35
C GLY A 873 -17.73 0.16 -0.32
N VAL A 874 -16.88 1.09 -0.73
CA VAL A 874 -17.18 2.54 -0.76
C VAL A 874 -17.13 3.05 -2.19
N ASN A 875 -18.19 3.74 -2.60
CA ASN A 875 -18.40 4.33 -3.92
C ASN A 875 -18.16 3.31 -5.04
N ILE A 876 -18.75 2.12 -4.93
CA ILE A 876 -18.64 1.05 -5.92
C ILE A 876 -19.60 1.33 -7.07
N LEU A 877 -19.06 1.39 -8.30
CA LEU A 877 -19.83 1.62 -9.52
C LEU A 877 -20.28 0.27 -10.12
N ALA A 878 -21.58 0.02 -10.14
CA ALA A 878 -22.18 -1.17 -10.75
C ALA A 878 -23.58 -0.85 -11.29
N ALA A 879 -24.18 -1.82 -11.98
CA ALA A 879 -25.52 -1.66 -12.57
C ALA A 879 -26.58 -1.42 -11.47
N THR A 880 -27.66 -0.74 -11.83
CA THR A 880 -28.82 -0.58 -10.93
C THR A 880 -30.15 -0.63 -11.68
N SER A 881 -31.25 -0.59 -10.93
CA SER A 881 -32.61 -0.47 -11.48
C SER A 881 -32.89 0.97 -11.95
N PRO A 882 -33.66 1.18 -13.03
CA PRO A 882 -34.14 2.52 -13.42
C PRO A 882 -34.97 3.24 -12.36
N ASN A 883 -35.49 2.52 -11.37
CA ASN A 883 -36.27 3.07 -10.26
C ASN A 883 -35.40 3.46 -9.04
N ASP A 884 -34.10 3.21 -9.10
CA ASP A 884 -33.16 3.64 -8.07
C ASP A 884 -33.00 5.17 -8.07
N THR A 885 -33.02 5.78 -6.89
CA THR A 885 -32.79 7.22 -6.71
C THR A 885 -31.42 7.68 -7.21
N PHE A 886 -30.44 6.77 -7.24
CA PHE A 886 -29.08 7.03 -7.74
C PHE A 886 -28.86 6.51 -9.16
N TYR A 887 -29.91 6.35 -9.96
CA TYR A 887 -29.79 5.91 -11.34
C TYR A 887 -29.12 6.98 -12.22
N ASP A 888 -28.02 6.63 -12.89
CA ASP A 888 -27.48 7.34 -14.07
C ASP A 888 -27.21 6.32 -15.18
N ARG A 889 -28.01 6.36 -16.25
CA ARG A 889 -27.79 5.59 -17.49
C ARG A 889 -27.49 4.10 -17.24
N GLY A 890 -28.20 3.48 -16.29
CA GLY A 890 -28.08 2.06 -15.96
C GLY A 890 -27.12 1.73 -14.81
N PHE A 891 -26.43 2.72 -14.25
CA PHE A 891 -25.41 2.55 -13.22
C PHE A 891 -25.64 3.45 -12.01
N ALA A 892 -25.08 3.05 -10.87
CA ALA A 892 -25.04 3.83 -9.64
C ALA A 892 -23.73 3.64 -8.88
N MET A 893 -23.31 4.65 -8.12
CA MET A 893 -22.28 4.48 -7.09
C MET A 893 -22.92 4.28 -5.72
N LYS A 894 -22.64 3.14 -5.09
CA LYS A 894 -23.17 2.80 -3.75
C LYS A 894 -22.05 2.46 -2.77
N SER A 895 -22.32 2.67 -1.48
CA SER A 895 -21.42 2.41 -0.37
C SER A 895 -22.11 1.55 0.69
N GLY A 896 -21.44 0.52 1.17
CA GLY A 896 -21.94 -0.40 2.19
C GLY A 896 -21.11 -1.68 2.28
N THR A 897 -21.19 -2.38 3.42
CA THR A 897 -20.69 -3.76 3.51
C THR A 897 -21.41 -4.66 2.51
N SER A 898 -22.65 -4.30 2.16
CA SER A 898 -23.43 -4.85 1.05
C SER A 898 -22.72 -4.86 -0.31
N MET A 899 -21.86 -3.87 -0.59
CA MET A 899 -21.06 -3.82 -1.83
C MET A 899 -19.74 -4.58 -1.69
N SER A 900 -19.19 -4.70 -0.48
CA SER A 900 -17.98 -5.50 -0.23
C SER A 900 -18.25 -7.02 -0.26
N THR A 901 -19.43 -7.46 0.16
CA THR A 901 -19.89 -8.86 0.11
C THR A 901 -19.80 -9.49 -1.28
N PRO A 902 -20.40 -8.92 -2.34
CA PRO A 902 -20.33 -9.48 -3.69
C PRO A 902 -18.91 -9.44 -4.27
N VAL A 903 -18.05 -8.51 -3.83
CA VAL A 903 -16.63 -8.53 -4.21
C VAL A 903 -15.98 -9.83 -3.75
N VAL A 904 -16.16 -10.20 -2.48
CA VAL A 904 -15.65 -11.46 -1.92
C VAL A 904 -16.37 -12.66 -2.53
N ALA A 905 -17.68 -12.61 -2.75
CA ALA A 905 -18.43 -13.71 -3.38
C ALA A 905 -17.94 -14.01 -4.80
N GLY A 906 -17.62 -12.98 -5.60
CA GLY A 906 -17.01 -13.12 -6.91
C GLY A 906 -15.64 -13.82 -6.83
N ILE A 907 -14.79 -13.46 -5.86
CA ILE A 907 -13.49 -14.12 -5.63
C ILE A 907 -13.69 -15.57 -5.19
N VAL A 908 -14.62 -15.82 -4.27
CA VAL A 908 -14.98 -17.18 -3.80
C VAL A 908 -15.46 -18.05 -4.97
N ALA A 909 -16.21 -17.51 -5.92
CA ALA A 909 -16.63 -18.22 -7.12
C ALA A 909 -15.43 -18.63 -7.98
N LEU A 910 -14.43 -17.75 -8.16
CA LEU A 910 -13.20 -18.10 -8.88
C LEU A 910 -12.40 -19.17 -8.12
N LEU A 911 -12.27 -19.04 -6.81
CA LEU A 911 -11.58 -20.06 -5.99
C LEU A 911 -12.30 -21.41 -6.04
N LYS A 912 -13.63 -21.42 -6.10
CA LYS A 912 -14.42 -22.65 -6.26
C LYS A 912 -14.26 -23.26 -7.66
N SER A 913 -14.13 -22.43 -8.70
CA SER A 913 -13.78 -22.89 -10.05
C SER A 913 -12.41 -23.54 -10.09
N LEU A 914 -11.41 -22.91 -9.45
CA LEU A 914 -10.04 -23.43 -9.39
C LEU A 914 -9.91 -24.67 -8.50
N HIS A 915 -10.62 -24.69 -7.38
CA HIS A 915 -10.59 -25.75 -6.37
C HIS A 915 -11.99 -26.29 -6.05
N PRO A 916 -12.61 -27.07 -6.95
CA PRO A 916 -14.00 -27.52 -6.80
C PRO A 916 -14.27 -28.35 -5.54
N HIS A 917 -13.24 -29.03 -5.02
CA HIS A 917 -13.34 -29.92 -3.87
C HIS A 917 -13.02 -29.26 -2.52
N TRP A 918 -12.62 -27.99 -2.50
CA TRP A 918 -12.38 -27.31 -1.23
C TRP A 918 -13.68 -27.12 -0.46
N SER A 919 -13.62 -27.36 0.85
CA SER A 919 -14.71 -27.05 1.76
C SER A 919 -14.92 -25.52 1.83
N PRO A 920 -16.10 -25.06 2.29
CA PRO A 920 -16.30 -23.65 2.64
C PRO A 920 -15.25 -23.10 3.61
N ALA A 921 -14.84 -23.90 4.60
CA ALA A 921 -13.83 -23.50 5.58
C ALA A 921 -12.44 -23.35 4.96
N ALA A 922 -12.05 -24.24 4.04
CA ALA A 922 -10.79 -24.14 3.31
C ALA A 922 -10.73 -22.89 2.44
N ILE A 923 -11.83 -22.53 1.76
CA ILE A 923 -11.91 -21.28 0.97
C ILE A 923 -11.81 -20.06 1.87
N ARG A 924 -12.56 -20.04 2.98
CA ARG A 924 -12.43 -18.97 3.99
C ARG A 924 -11.00 -18.87 4.49
N SER A 925 -10.36 -19.99 4.82
CA SER A 925 -8.98 -19.99 5.27
C SER A 925 -8.05 -19.41 4.21
N ALA A 926 -8.22 -19.77 2.94
CA ALA A 926 -7.38 -19.27 1.87
C ALA A 926 -7.45 -17.74 1.74
N ILE A 927 -8.67 -17.16 1.77
CA ILE A 927 -8.84 -15.70 1.67
C ILE A 927 -8.33 -14.97 2.92
N VAL A 928 -8.57 -15.50 4.12
CA VAL A 928 -8.16 -14.86 5.38
C VAL A 928 -6.65 -14.89 5.55
N THR A 929 -6.02 -16.04 5.30
CA THR A 929 -4.59 -16.24 5.60
C THR A 929 -3.64 -15.57 4.62
N THR A 930 -4.15 -15.13 3.47
CA THR A 930 -3.36 -14.55 2.37
C THR A 930 -3.68 -13.08 2.12
N ALA A 931 -4.62 -12.52 2.89
CA ALA A 931 -5.07 -11.15 2.77
C ALA A 931 -3.93 -10.13 2.98
N TRP A 932 -4.09 -8.95 2.40
CA TRP A 932 -3.18 -7.83 2.63
C TRP A 932 -3.47 -7.16 3.96
N ARG A 933 -2.45 -7.07 4.83
CA ARG A 933 -2.49 -6.30 6.08
C ARG A 933 -2.15 -4.82 5.89
N THR A 934 -1.58 -4.48 4.74
CA THR A 934 -1.39 -3.12 4.21
C THR A 934 -2.31 -2.94 3.01
N ASP A 935 -2.43 -1.74 2.49
CA ASP A 935 -3.09 -1.58 1.20
C ASP A 935 -2.27 -2.26 0.07
N PRO A 936 -2.83 -2.40 -1.15
CA PRO A 936 -2.11 -2.97 -2.29
C PRO A 936 -0.84 -2.20 -2.71
N SER A 937 -0.68 -0.96 -2.26
CA SER A 937 0.49 -0.10 -2.49
C SER A 937 1.58 -0.25 -1.40
N GLY A 938 1.24 -0.90 -0.27
CA GLY A 938 2.14 -1.13 0.86
C GLY A 938 1.91 -0.21 2.05
N GLU A 939 0.94 0.70 1.98
CA GLU A 939 0.65 1.66 3.04
C GLU A 939 -0.17 1.05 4.18
N PRO A 940 -0.01 1.53 5.43
CA PRO A 940 -0.86 1.12 6.54
C PRO A 940 -2.33 1.43 6.29
N ILE A 941 -3.20 0.49 6.65
CA ILE A 941 -4.65 0.70 6.57
C ILE A 941 -5.12 1.33 7.87
N PHE A 942 -5.84 2.45 7.78
CA PHE A 942 -6.46 3.10 8.94
C PHE A 942 -7.94 2.77 9.02
N ALA A 943 -8.46 2.71 10.24
CA ALA A 943 -9.87 2.65 10.54
C ALA A 943 -10.43 4.06 10.73
N ASP A 944 -11.36 4.48 9.86
CA ASP A 944 -12.07 5.74 10.07
C ASP A 944 -13.08 5.59 11.23
N GLY A 945 -13.22 6.67 12.01
CA GLY A 945 -13.97 6.77 13.25
C GLY A 945 -13.78 8.16 13.87
N SER A 946 -14.39 8.42 15.03
CA SER A 946 -14.21 9.71 15.75
C SER A 946 -12.74 10.01 15.99
N ASN A 947 -11.95 8.99 16.31
CA ASN A 947 -10.50 9.01 16.28
C ASN A 947 -10.00 7.97 15.27
N ARG A 948 -9.23 8.41 14.27
CA ARG A 948 -8.58 7.49 13.33
C ARG A 948 -7.55 6.66 14.08
N LYS A 949 -7.57 5.35 13.88
CA LYS A 949 -6.57 4.41 14.43
C LYS A 949 -6.01 3.53 13.32
N LEU A 950 -4.84 2.94 13.56
CA LEU A 950 -4.38 1.85 12.71
C LEU A 950 -5.42 0.72 12.77
N ALA A 951 -5.78 0.18 11.62
CA ALA A 951 -6.79 -0.88 11.57
C ALA A 951 -6.27 -2.13 12.29
N ASP A 952 -7.10 -2.69 13.17
CA ASP A 952 -6.85 -3.94 13.88
C ASP A 952 -7.80 -5.07 13.40
N PRO A 953 -7.55 -6.35 13.72
CA PRO A 953 -8.38 -7.46 13.26
C PRO A 953 -9.89 -7.34 13.50
N PHE A 954 -10.38 -6.51 14.43
CA PHE A 954 -11.82 -6.27 14.59
C PHE A 954 -12.40 -5.26 13.59
N ASP A 955 -11.55 -4.56 12.82
CA ASP A 955 -11.96 -3.66 11.76
C ASP A 955 -12.05 -4.37 10.38
N TYR A 956 -11.13 -5.31 10.10
CA TYR A 956 -10.92 -5.88 8.75
C TYR A 956 -10.56 -7.37 8.75
N GLY A 957 -10.58 -8.04 9.90
CA GLY A 957 -10.32 -9.47 10.02
C GLY A 957 -8.89 -9.85 9.65
N GLY A 958 -8.73 -10.68 8.63
CA GLY A 958 -7.41 -11.07 8.11
C GLY A 958 -6.71 -9.98 7.29
N GLY A 959 -7.43 -9.00 6.76
CA GLY A 959 -6.88 -8.06 5.77
C GLY A 959 -7.86 -7.62 4.69
N VAL A 960 -7.38 -6.84 3.72
CA VAL A 960 -8.05 -6.66 2.43
C VAL A 960 -7.82 -7.90 1.58
N VAL A 961 -8.88 -8.44 0.98
CA VAL A 961 -8.83 -9.67 0.19
C VAL A 961 -7.77 -9.62 -0.93
N ASN A 962 -6.99 -10.70 -1.06
CA ASN A 962 -6.02 -10.89 -2.13
C ASN A 962 -6.34 -12.20 -2.89
N SER A 963 -7.00 -12.07 -4.04
CA SER A 963 -7.46 -13.21 -4.83
C SER A 963 -6.31 -14.07 -5.37
N GLU A 964 -5.24 -13.44 -5.85
CA GLU A 964 -4.10 -14.14 -6.47
C GLU A 964 -3.34 -15.01 -5.47
N LYS A 965 -3.11 -14.53 -4.23
CA LYS A 965 -2.50 -15.35 -3.18
C LYS A 965 -3.46 -16.40 -2.64
N ALA A 966 -4.75 -16.09 -2.51
CA ALA A 966 -5.77 -17.04 -2.07
C ALA A 966 -5.94 -18.23 -3.04
N ALA A 967 -5.59 -18.07 -4.32
CA ALA A 967 -5.58 -19.15 -5.29
C ALA A 967 -4.61 -20.29 -4.93
N LYS A 968 -3.50 -19.96 -4.25
CA LYS A 968 -2.45 -20.92 -3.86
C LYS A 968 -1.93 -20.55 -2.46
N PRO A 969 -2.70 -20.82 -1.40
CA PRO A 969 -2.38 -20.35 -0.05
C PRO A 969 -1.30 -21.18 0.65
N GLY A 970 -0.93 -22.34 0.09
CA GLY A 970 0.00 -23.29 0.73
C GLY A 970 -0.69 -24.15 1.79
N LEU A 971 -1.15 -23.55 2.89
CA LEU A 971 -1.89 -24.24 3.96
C LEU A 971 -3.29 -23.68 4.13
N VAL A 972 -4.21 -24.53 4.60
CA VAL A 972 -5.56 -24.13 5.00
C VAL A 972 -5.96 -24.71 6.37
N TYR A 973 -6.70 -23.92 7.14
CA TYR A 973 -7.39 -24.29 8.37
C TYR A 973 -8.77 -24.84 7.99
N ASP A 974 -8.78 -26.11 7.61
CA ASP A 974 -9.98 -26.79 7.13
C ASP A 974 -10.86 -27.28 8.29
N MET A 975 -12.17 -27.30 8.08
CA MET A 975 -13.20 -27.69 9.06
C MET A 975 -14.39 -28.34 8.35
N GLY A 976 -15.08 -29.24 9.06
CA GLY A 976 -16.34 -29.83 8.63
C GLY A 976 -17.48 -29.60 9.61
N VAL A 977 -18.64 -30.21 9.33
CA VAL A 977 -19.86 -30.10 10.15
C VAL A 977 -19.62 -30.51 11.61
N ASN A 978 -18.79 -31.54 11.85
CA ASN A 978 -18.47 -31.99 13.20
C ASN A 978 -17.73 -30.92 14.03
N ASP A 979 -16.87 -30.10 13.40
CA ASP A 979 -16.18 -29.02 14.11
C ASP A 979 -17.16 -27.92 14.53
N TYR A 980 -18.16 -27.62 13.71
CA TYR A 980 -19.24 -26.69 14.08
C TYR A 980 -20.11 -27.27 15.21
N VAL A 981 -20.34 -28.58 15.24
CA VAL A 981 -21.01 -29.24 16.38
C VAL A 981 -20.20 -29.09 17.67
N LEU A 982 -18.88 -29.28 17.61
CA LEU A 982 -17.99 -29.06 18.75
C LEU A 982 -18.02 -27.59 19.21
N TYR A 983 -18.07 -26.63 18.27
CA TYR A 983 -18.31 -25.23 18.59
C TYR A 983 -19.62 -25.05 19.35
N LEU A 984 -20.74 -25.57 18.84
CA LEU A 984 -22.05 -25.42 19.49
C LEU A 984 -22.06 -26.02 20.90
N CYS A 985 -21.39 -27.17 21.09
CA CYS A 985 -21.17 -27.76 22.40
C CYS A 985 -20.36 -26.84 23.33
N SER A 986 -19.28 -26.22 22.82
CA SER A 986 -18.37 -25.37 23.60
C SER A 986 -19.02 -24.10 24.13
N VAL A 987 -19.91 -23.49 23.36
CA VAL A 987 -20.61 -22.24 23.76
C VAL A 987 -21.86 -22.50 24.60
N GLY A 988 -22.24 -23.77 24.77
CA GLY A 988 -23.24 -24.17 25.77
C GLY A 988 -24.64 -24.46 25.24
N TYR A 989 -24.82 -24.64 23.94
CA TYR A 989 -26.11 -25.04 23.39
C TYR A 989 -26.54 -26.43 23.86
N THR A 990 -27.86 -26.65 23.94
CA THR A 990 -28.42 -27.93 24.41
C THR A 990 -28.25 -29.03 23.36
N ASP A 991 -28.02 -30.26 23.82
CA ASP A 991 -27.95 -31.45 22.96
C ASP A 991 -29.18 -31.59 22.05
N SER A 992 -30.37 -31.20 22.55
CA SER A 992 -31.63 -31.19 21.79
C SER A 992 -31.61 -30.18 20.65
N SER A 993 -31.19 -28.93 20.90
CA SER A 993 -31.08 -27.89 19.87
C SER A 993 -30.09 -28.29 18.78
N ILE A 994 -28.93 -28.82 19.17
CA ILE A 994 -27.90 -29.28 18.22
C ILE A 994 -28.41 -30.48 17.41
N THR A 995 -29.03 -31.46 18.08
CA THR A 995 -29.63 -32.64 17.41
C THR A 995 -30.67 -32.22 16.38
N ARG A 996 -31.51 -31.22 16.70
CA ARG A 996 -32.51 -30.68 15.76
C ARG A 996 -31.88 -30.00 14.56
N LEU A 997 -30.82 -29.20 14.76
CA LEU A 997 -30.10 -28.52 13.68
C LEU A 997 -29.40 -29.52 12.74
N VAL A 998 -28.68 -30.49 13.29
CA VAL A 998 -27.86 -31.44 12.50
C VAL A 998 -28.69 -32.62 11.99
N ARG A 999 -29.91 -32.83 12.52
CA ARG A 999 -30.76 -34.01 12.28
C ARG A 999 -30.07 -35.34 12.60
N LYS A 1000 -29.10 -35.30 13.52
CA LYS A 1000 -28.35 -36.46 14.02
C LYS A 1000 -28.28 -36.36 15.54
N LYS A 1001 -28.61 -37.45 16.23
CA LYS A 1001 -28.49 -37.52 17.69
C LYS A 1001 -27.08 -37.13 18.10
N THR A 1002 -26.97 -36.02 18.82
CA THR A 1002 -25.71 -35.41 19.24
C THR A 1002 -25.73 -35.25 20.74
N VAL A 1003 -24.68 -35.72 21.40
CA VAL A 1003 -24.47 -35.58 22.83
C VAL A 1003 -23.12 -34.91 23.00
N CYS A 1004 -23.09 -33.73 23.63
CA CYS A 1004 -21.85 -33.03 23.89
C CYS A 1004 -21.01 -33.77 24.93
N ALA A 1005 -19.71 -33.87 24.69
CA ALA A 1005 -18.78 -34.47 25.64
C ALA A 1005 -18.75 -33.68 26.96
N ASN A 1006 -18.50 -34.39 28.06
CA ASN A 1006 -18.24 -33.82 29.38
C ASN A 1006 -16.84 -34.26 29.85
N PRO A 1007 -15.87 -33.34 30.05
CA PRO A 1007 -15.99 -31.89 29.93
C PRO A 1007 -16.22 -31.40 28.49
N LYS A 1008 -16.89 -30.25 28.35
CA LYS A 1008 -17.15 -29.62 27.06
C LYS A 1008 -15.83 -29.21 26.38
N PRO A 1009 -15.74 -29.29 25.05
CA PRO A 1009 -14.57 -28.80 24.30
C PRO A 1009 -14.41 -27.29 24.49
N SER A 1010 -13.17 -26.80 24.38
CA SER A 1010 -12.90 -25.37 24.43
C SER A 1010 -13.30 -24.68 23.13
N VAL A 1011 -14.01 -23.55 23.21
CA VAL A 1011 -14.32 -22.71 22.04
C VAL A 1011 -13.05 -22.22 21.33
N LEU A 1012 -11.97 -22.07 22.08
CA LEU A 1012 -10.68 -21.59 21.58
C LEU A 1012 -10.03 -22.60 20.62
N ASP A 1013 -10.37 -23.89 20.72
CA ASP A 1013 -9.82 -24.96 19.88
C ASP A 1013 -10.53 -25.10 18.52
N LEU A 1014 -11.57 -24.29 18.25
CA LEU A 1014 -12.18 -24.25 16.93
C LEU A 1014 -11.12 -23.88 15.88
N ASN A 1015 -11.01 -24.68 14.82
CA ASN A 1015 -9.92 -24.60 13.85
C ASN A 1015 -10.05 -23.43 12.85
N LEU A 1016 -10.23 -22.22 13.37
CA LEU A 1016 -10.34 -20.99 12.60
C LEU A 1016 -8.97 -20.46 12.15
N PRO A 1017 -8.90 -19.72 11.02
CA PRO A 1017 -7.72 -18.98 10.60
C PRO A 1017 -7.50 -17.70 11.44
N SER A 1018 -7.73 -17.78 12.75
CA SER A 1018 -7.55 -16.71 13.74
C SER A 1018 -7.49 -17.30 15.15
N ILE A 1019 -6.92 -16.53 16.08
CA ILE A 1019 -6.91 -16.84 17.51
C ILE A 1019 -7.39 -15.60 18.27
N THR A 1020 -8.59 -15.67 18.86
CA THR A 1020 -9.09 -14.61 19.74
C THR A 1020 -9.33 -15.17 21.14
N ILE A 1021 -8.63 -14.63 22.14
CA ILE A 1021 -8.73 -15.02 23.54
C ILE A 1021 -9.38 -13.86 24.30
N PRO A 1022 -10.70 -13.93 24.57
CA PRO A 1022 -11.41 -12.82 25.20
C PRO A 1022 -11.12 -12.69 26.69
N ASN A 1023 -10.73 -13.79 27.34
CA ASN A 1023 -10.59 -13.88 28.79
C ASN A 1023 -9.31 -14.66 29.16
N LEU A 1024 -8.14 -14.02 29.03
CA LEU A 1024 -6.86 -14.60 29.46
C LEU A 1024 -6.55 -14.22 30.92
N ALA A 1025 -6.55 -15.21 31.81
CA ALA A 1025 -6.23 -14.99 33.24
C ALA A 1025 -4.74 -15.19 33.56
N LYS A 1026 -4.16 -16.32 33.15
CA LYS A 1026 -2.73 -16.65 33.37
C LYS A 1026 -2.09 -17.22 32.12
N GLU A 1027 -2.57 -18.38 31.70
CA GLU A 1027 -2.13 -19.04 30.48
C GLU A 1027 -3.26 -19.85 29.85
N VAL A 1028 -3.15 -20.06 28.54
CA VAL A 1028 -4.00 -20.98 27.81
C VAL A 1028 -3.19 -21.67 26.71
N THR A 1029 -3.52 -22.93 26.43
CA THR A 1029 -2.96 -23.66 25.29
C THR A 1029 -4.08 -23.99 24.31
N ILE A 1030 -3.87 -23.67 23.05
CA ILE A 1030 -4.84 -23.78 21.97
C ILE A 1030 -4.29 -24.74 20.91
N THR A 1031 -5.13 -25.59 20.35
CA THR A 1031 -4.75 -26.50 19.26
C THR A 1031 -5.30 -26.00 17.92
N ARG A 1032 -4.48 -26.10 16.88
CA ARG A 1032 -4.87 -25.85 15.48
C ARG A 1032 -4.39 -26.97 14.60
N THR A 1033 -5.10 -27.22 13.50
CA THR A 1033 -4.76 -28.22 12.50
C THR A 1033 -4.74 -27.58 11.12
N VAL A 1034 -3.65 -27.75 10.39
CA VAL A 1034 -3.50 -27.24 9.03
C VAL A 1034 -3.41 -28.38 8.04
N THR A 1035 -4.01 -28.19 6.88
CA THR A 1035 -3.96 -29.10 5.74
C THR A 1035 -3.09 -28.48 4.65
N ASN A 1036 -2.10 -29.22 4.15
CA ASN A 1036 -1.30 -28.79 3.01
C ASN A 1036 -2.11 -28.94 1.71
N VAL A 1037 -2.24 -27.82 1.00
CA VAL A 1037 -2.83 -27.70 -0.34
C VAL A 1037 -1.81 -27.19 -1.38
N GLY A 1038 -0.57 -26.95 -0.95
CA GLY A 1038 0.56 -26.61 -1.79
C GLY A 1038 1.39 -27.83 -2.22
N PRO A 1039 2.63 -27.60 -2.68
CA PRO A 1039 3.53 -28.67 -3.14
C PRO A 1039 3.80 -29.73 -2.06
N VAL A 1040 3.95 -30.99 -2.49
CA VAL A 1040 4.36 -32.09 -1.61
C VAL A 1040 5.82 -31.88 -1.18
N GLY A 1041 6.16 -32.18 0.08
CA GLY A 1041 7.52 -32.01 0.60
C GLY A 1041 7.80 -30.63 1.20
N SER A 1042 6.79 -29.76 1.31
CA SER A 1042 6.95 -28.41 1.86
C SER A 1042 7.14 -28.42 3.38
N VAL A 1043 8.00 -27.51 3.85
CA VAL A 1043 8.38 -27.36 5.25
C VAL A 1043 8.09 -25.94 5.68
N TYR A 1044 7.19 -25.78 6.65
CA TYR A 1044 6.77 -24.48 7.15
C TYR A 1044 7.39 -24.21 8.52
N LYS A 1045 7.86 -22.98 8.74
CA LYS A 1045 8.38 -22.48 10.02
C LYS A 1045 7.43 -21.43 10.59
N ALA A 1046 7.24 -21.45 11.91
CA ALA A 1046 6.42 -20.46 12.61
C ALA A 1046 7.19 -19.15 12.85
N VAL A 1047 6.55 -18.03 12.53
CA VAL A 1047 6.98 -16.66 12.86
C VAL A 1047 5.87 -16.01 13.70
N ILE A 1048 6.22 -15.41 14.83
CA ILE A 1048 5.27 -14.93 15.84
C ILE A 1048 5.50 -13.45 16.07
N GLU A 1049 4.43 -12.67 15.96
CA GLU A 1049 4.33 -11.28 16.38
C GLU A 1049 3.40 -11.26 17.60
N ALA A 1050 3.97 -11.24 18.81
CA ALA A 1050 3.19 -11.40 20.02
C ALA A 1050 2.42 -10.11 20.39
N PRO A 1051 1.17 -10.20 20.87
CA PRO A 1051 0.45 -9.03 21.41
C PRO A 1051 1.20 -8.39 22.58
N VAL A 1052 1.05 -7.07 22.74
CA VAL A 1052 1.74 -6.30 23.80
C VAL A 1052 1.45 -6.88 25.18
N GLY A 1053 2.51 -7.17 25.94
CA GLY A 1053 2.43 -7.75 27.30
C GLY A 1053 2.01 -9.23 27.36
N VAL A 1054 1.94 -9.91 26.21
CA VAL A 1054 1.58 -11.34 26.07
C VAL A 1054 2.74 -12.09 25.44
N ASN A 1055 3.04 -13.29 25.95
CA ASN A 1055 4.03 -14.20 25.37
C ASN A 1055 3.30 -15.33 24.63
N VAL A 1056 3.67 -15.55 23.37
CA VAL A 1056 3.06 -16.57 22.49
C VAL A 1056 4.13 -17.54 22.03
N THR A 1057 3.90 -18.84 22.23
CA THR A 1057 4.83 -19.91 21.84
C THR A 1057 4.11 -21.00 21.07
N VAL A 1058 4.75 -21.56 20.03
CA VAL A 1058 4.16 -22.58 19.15
C VAL A 1058 4.98 -23.87 19.19
N THR A 1059 4.29 -25.01 19.28
CA THR A 1059 4.90 -26.36 19.31
C THR A 1059 4.13 -27.33 18.40
N PRO A 1060 4.79 -28.01 17.43
CA PRO A 1060 6.18 -27.82 17.02
C PRO A 1060 6.40 -26.47 16.32
N ARG A 1061 7.64 -25.97 16.26
CA ARG A 1061 7.98 -24.73 15.52
C ARG A 1061 8.12 -24.93 14.00
N THR A 1062 8.12 -26.18 13.55
CA THR A 1062 8.27 -26.57 12.14
C THR A 1062 7.24 -27.64 11.80
N LEU A 1063 6.58 -27.51 10.65
CA LEU A 1063 5.65 -28.49 10.11
C LEU A 1063 6.23 -29.06 8.82
N VAL A 1064 6.35 -30.39 8.74
CA VAL A 1064 6.97 -31.10 7.61
C VAL A 1064 5.90 -31.93 6.92
N PHE A 1065 5.53 -31.54 5.70
CA PHE A 1065 4.55 -32.28 4.89
C PHE A 1065 5.25 -33.17 3.87
N ASN A 1066 4.70 -34.35 3.63
CA ASN A 1066 5.22 -35.31 2.64
C ASN A 1066 4.05 -36.05 1.97
N THR A 1067 4.34 -37.06 1.14
CA THR A 1067 3.30 -37.83 0.42
C THR A 1067 2.32 -38.55 1.34
N LYS A 1068 2.74 -38.91 2.57
CA LYS A 1068 1.91 -39.61 3.57
C LYS A 1068 1.25 -38.64 4.57
N THR A 1069 1.88 -37.49 4.83
CA THR A 1069 1.46 -36.53 5.85
C THR A 1069 0.94 -35.25 5.22
N ARG A 1070 -0.39 -35.15 5.07
CA ARG A 1070 -1.08 -33.97 4.50
C ARG A 1070 -1.68 -33.03 5.55
N LYS A 1071 -1.98 -33.53 6.74
CA LYS A 1071 -2.55 -32.76 7.86
C LYS A 1071 -1.62 -32.84 9.06
N LEU A 1072 -1.40 -31.71 9.73
CA LEU A 1072 -0.61 -31.63 10.95
C LEU A 1072 -1.25 -30.68 11.94
N SER A 1073 -1.19 -31.05 13.22
CA SER A 1073 -1.65 -30.22 14.33
C SER A 1073 -0.49 -29.59 15.06
N PHE A 1074 -0.71 -28.40 15.61
CA PHE A 1074 0.23 -27.68 16.47
C PHE A 1074 -0.51 -27.04 17.63
N LYS A 1075 0.24 -26.77 18.70
CA LYS A 1075 -0.25 -26.09 19.91
C LYS A 1075 0.33 -24.69 20.01
N VAL A 1076 -0.50 -23.74 20.40
CA VAL A 1076 -0.15 -22.35 20.69
C VAL A 1076 -0.37 -22.11 22.18
N ARG A 1077 0.70 -21.87 22.93
CA ARG A 1077 0.63 -21.52 24.35
C ARG A 1077 0.77 -20.01 24.48
N VAL A 1078 -0.21 -19.38 25.13
CA VAL A 1078 -0.32 -17.93 25.33
C VAL A 1078 -0.30 -17.65 26.82
N ILE A 1079 0.60 -16.78 27.26
CA ILE A 1079 0.80 -16.40 28.67
C ILE A 1079 0.72 -14.88 28.77
N THR A 1080 -0.01 -14.34 29.73
CA THR A 1080 -0.06 -12.90 29.98
C THR A 1080 0.85 -12.50 31.14
N ASN A 1081 1.51 -11.34 31.01
CA ASN A 1081 2.19 -10.67 32.11
C ASN A 1081 1.34 -9.54 32.72
N HIS A 1082 0.22 -9.19 32.09
CA HIS A 1082 -0.71 -8.18 32.61
C HIS A 1082 -1.38 -8.66 33.90
N ARG A 1083 -1.55 -7.74 34.84
CA ARG A 1083 -2.22 -7.97 36.13
C ARG A 1083 -3.53 -7.20 36.28
N VAL A 1084 -4.06 -6.70 35.16
CA VAL A 1084 -5.27 -5.89 35.09
C VAL A 1084 -6.22 -6.45 34.02
N ASN A 1085 -7.49 -6.04 34.07
CA ASN A 1085 -8.37 -6.18 32.93
C ASN A 1085 -7.89 -5.22 31.84
N THR A 1086 -7.79 -5.70 30.62
CA THR A 1086 -7.30 -4.90 29.49
C THR A 1086 -8.36 -4.78 28.40
N GLY A 1087 -8.12 -3.92 27.41
CA GLY A 1087 -8.72 -4.06 26.08
C GLY A 1087 -8.11 -5.25 25.32
N TYR A 1088 -8.44 -5.36 24.03
CA TYR A 1088 -7.77 -6.33 23.18
C TYR A 1088 -6.44 -5.80 22.67
N TYR A 1089 -5.40 -6.60 22.81
CA TYR A 1089 -4.11 -6.42 22.15
C TYR A 1089 -3.99 -7.37 20.97
N PHE A 1090 -3.26 -6.95 19.94
CA PHE A 1090 -3.20 -7.65 18.67
C PHE A 1090 -1.78 -8.06 18.30
N GLY A 1091 -1.67 -9.16 17.57
CA GLY A 1091 -0.45 -9.75 17.04
C GLY A 1091 -0.78 -10.72 15.90
N SER A 1092 0.18 -11.55 15.51
CA SER A 1092 -0.01 -12.53 14.43
C SER A 1092 0.83 -13.79 14.60
N LEU A 1093 0.38 -14.88 13.98
CA LEU A 1093 1.14 -16.11 13.77
C LEU A 1093 1.21 -16.39 12.28
N THR A 1094 2.42 -16.55 11.75
CA THR A 1094 2.66 -16.84 10.34
C THR A 1094 3.37 -18.19 10.18
N TRP A 1095 2.85 -19.05 9.31
CA TRP A 1095 3.59 -20.19 8.78
C TRP A 1095 4.20 -19.82 7.43
N THR A 1096 5.52 -19.96 7.30
CA THR A 1096 6.22 -19.66 6.05
C THR A 1096 7.12 -20.78 5.59
N ASP A 1097 7.08 -21.10 4.30
CA ASP A 1097 7.99 -22.03 3.62
C ASP A 1097 8.96 -21.30 2.68
N SER A 1098 9.15 -19.98 2.89
CA SER A 1098 9.85 -19.00 2.02
C SER A 1098 9.10 -18.56 0.75
N VAL A 1099 8.03 -19.25 0.35
CA VAL A 1099 7.22 -18.90 -0.82
C VAL A 1099 5.83 -18.43 -0.40
N HIS A 1100 5.17 -19.20 0.45
CA HIS A 1100 3.86 -18.95 1.01
C HIS A 1100 4.01 -18.34 2.40
N ASN A 1101 3.13 -17.39 2.72
CA ASN A 1101 2.96 -16.84 4.06
C ASN A 1101 1.50 -17.04 4.46
N VAL A 1102 1.28 -17.94 5.42
CA VAL A 1102 -0.04 -18.28 5.95
C VAL A 1102 -0.18 -17.58 7.29
N VAL A 1103 -0.77 -16.39 7.27
CA VAL A 1103 -0.84 -15.48 8.42
C VAL A 1103 -2.19 -15.61 9.10
N ILE A 1104 -2.24 -15.76 10.42
CA ILE A 1104 -3.47 -15.65 11.20
C ILE A 1104 -3.34 -14.53 12.24
N PRO A 1105 -4.38 -13.70 12.44
CA PRO A 1105 -4.39 -12.70 13.51
C PRO A 1105 -4.51 -13.37 14.89
N VAL A 1106 -3.88 -12.75 15.88
CA VAL A 1106 -3.92 -13.12 17.30
C VAL A 1106 -4.42 -11.93 18.10
N SER A 1107 -5.59 -12.06 18.74
CA SER A 1107 -6.23 -11.01 19.53
C SER A 1107 -6.40 -11.50 20.98
N VAL A 1108 -5.92 -10.75 21.97
CA VAL A 1108 -5.91 -11.20 23.36
C VAL A 1108 -6.37 -10.09 24.28
N ARG A 1109 -7.36 -10.40 25.13
CA ARG A 1109 -7.81 -9.56 26.22
C ARG A 1109 -7.62 -10.30 27.54
N THR A 1110 -7.08 -9.60 28.54
CA THR A 1110 -6.86 -10.17 29.88
C THR A 1110 -8.04 -9.89 30.78
N GLN A 1111 -8.44 -10.90 31.54
CA GLN A 1111 -9.54 -10.79 32.49
C GLN A 1111 -9.12 -11.40 33.82
N ILE A 1112 -8.80 -10.52 34.76
CA ILE A 1112 -8.52 -10.81 36.17
C ILE A 1112 -9.82 -10.72 36.98
N LEU A 1113 -10.64 -9.69 36.75
CA LEU A 1113 -11.98 -9.55 37.33
C LEU A 1113 -13.03 -10.04 36.34
N GLN A 1114 -13.77 -11.08 36.71
CA GLN A 1114 -14.85 -11.63 35.88
C GLN A 1114 -16.06 -10.69 35.86
N ARG A 1115 -16.71 -10.56 34.70
CA ARG A 1115 -17.93 -9.75 34.49
C ARG A 1115 -17.78 -8.27 34.91
N TYR A 1116 -16.59 -7.73 34.75
CA TYR A 1116 -16.29 -6.33 34.99
C TYR A 1116 -16.46 -5.53 33.69
N TYR A 1117 -17.22 -4.43 33.77
CA TYR A 1117 -17.34 -3.40 32.75
C TYR A 1117 -16.68 -2.14 33.29
N ASP A 1118 -15.83 -1.52 32.48
CA ASP A 1118 -15.20 -0.24 32.79
C ASP A 1118 -15.83 0.82 31.86
N GLU A 1119 -16.35 1.90 32.45
CA GLU A 1119 -16.88 3.04 31.69
C GLU A 1119 -15.79 4.04 31.28
N ASN A 1120 -14.59 3.94 31.89
CA ASN A 1120 -13.52 4.94 31.75
C ASN A 1120 -12.49 4.62 30.68
#